data_AF-A0A179IE26-F1
#
_entry.id   AF-A0A179IE26-F1
#
_cell.length_a   1.000
_cell.length_b   1.000
_cell.length_c   1.000
_cell.angle_alpha   90.00
_cell.angle_beta   90.00
_cell.angle_gamma   90.00
#
_symmetry.space_group_name_H-M   'P 1'
#
loop_
_entity.id
_entity.type
_entity.pdbx_description
1 polymer ?
#
loop_
_entity_poly.entity_id
_entity_poly.type
_entity_poly.pdbx_seq_one_letter_code
_entity_poly.pdbx_strand_id
1 'polypeptide(L)'
;MPATHAEPAITNGHDGHTHLPPAAGKKGKAKKGVDSNEASRLLAARISQLEQDVAGEKDQELEIEREVKRASRDLLQQTSKMDDTLKIDHITKRCSELLADTRRLEKENQKNKKRADALQKERDANRTELSKTVGLKEKLEKLCRELQRDNNKMKNENKELQAIQKRNTLSWDEKYANLLAKLEGYQEDQDTPRKQVVDMEMEELFRVRFKSFIEQYELRELHFHSQMRTKEIELQYHLSRFDRDKKASEAELAKMRQLQTQVQTLSRSETQLRTELNMYMDKLGEACNVKAALDQRDDIAARQRKEMQDQSKKAKRLEKENEALRRQKEATAANIIRMAEERQDLKIKMDAADKKTEKLMSIIQQMQHQGRKVPSEMASTVESRKNSGESMEHGEDSDYSEDAEEEGEGSDQDDTEEEMPPSRPQPPQPGLVSNKRLAQILDRPLFPWKRLILGFSIGQYVFESLLTLRQYRILQARKPPAVLAKEIPQNTFDKSQAYGRAKAQFSLVSGLWSQIQNFAFIHFDVLPKLWSLTGDWLLRHAPARFSGEISHSIVFVLSFILVQQVLGLPAKLYSTFVLEEKFGFNKQTPALFVTDMVKSNLILTVVVPPILAGFLKIIQKTGTGFVFYLWAFAAGIQLFAITAYPIFIQPLFNKLSPLEDGELKSKVNALADRFKFPLSELYVIDGSKRSAHSNAFFYGLPWKKHIVIYDTLLEKSETDEVLAILAHELGHWKLGHTTRLFGISQVNLLYIFSLFSVFINNKSLYASFGFHSVHPIVIGFILFSDALSPMDTLLQLALNTLSRKHEFEADDFALGLGFKSELSTALIKLHKQNLSTMDADWMYASYHYSHPHLSERLKALDWESNRKVVAEEDDEVVKASGREEL
;
A
#
# COMPACT_ATOMS: atom_id res chain seq x y z
N MET A 1 70.13 -47.29 30.96
CA MET A 1 70.36 -47.75 29.57
C MET A 1 69.02 -48.07 28.95
N PRO A 2 68.82 -47.90 27.62
CA PRO A 2 69.42 -46.90 26.72
C PRO A 2 68.33 -45.91 26.21
N ALA A 3 68.64 -44.61 26.01
CA ALA A 3 68.84 -43.96 24.70
C ALA A 3 67.53 -43.61 23.94
N THR A 4 67.35 -42.46 23.25
CA THR A 4 68.13 -41.21 23.02
C THR A 4 67.12 -40.13 22.54
N HIS A 5 67.17 -38.85 22.95
CA HIS A 5 67.95 -37.73 22.37
C HIS A 5 67.88 -37.58 20.83
N ALA A 6 67.89 -36.38 20.21
CA ALA A 6 67.65 -34.99 20.65
C ALA A 6 67.64 -34.06 19.39
N GLU A 7 67.38 -32.75 19.56
CA GLU A 7 67.69 -31.70 18.56
C GLU A 7 69.22 -31.58 18.33
N PRO A 8 69.67 -30.95 17.22
CA PRO A 8 70.06 -29.52 17.29
C PRO A 8 69.87 -28.72 15.97
N ALA A 9 70.39 -27.48 15.93
CA ALA A 9 70.28 -26.51 14.82
C ALA A 9 71.66 -26.16 14.17
N ILE A 10 71.73 -25.01 13.46
CA ILE A 10 72.92 -24.19 13.07
C ILE A 10 73.44 -24.26 11.59
N THR A 11 73.04 -23.24 10.81
CA THR A 11 73.74 -22.38 9.78
C THR A 11 74.62 -22.88 8.60
N ASN A 12 74.42 -22.18 7.45
CA ASN A 12 75.40 -21.65 6.44
C ASN A 12 75.92 -22.47 5.22
N GLY A 13 76.14 -21.74 4.10
CA GLY A 13 76.59 -22.17 2.74
C GLY A 13 75.48 -21.99 1.69
N HIS A 14 75.45 -21.04 0.72
CA HIS A 14 76.37 -20.69 -0.41
C HIS A 14 76.68 -21.88 -1.35
N ASP A 15 76.59 -21.79 -2.69
CA ASP A 15 76.49 -20.63 -3.64
C ASP A 15 75.13 -20.58 -4.41
N GLY A 16 74.79 -19.67 -5.35
CA GLY A 16 75.42 -18.46 -5.92
C GLY A 16 74.60 -17.84 -7.09
N HIS A 17 74.97 -16.62 -7.54
CA HIS A 17 74.51 -15.89 -8.76
C HIS A 17 73.12 -15.21 -8.86
N THR A 18 73.05 -13.98 -8.31
CA THR A 18 72.81 -12.68 -9.00
C THR A 18 71.59 -12.37 -9.92
N HIS A 19 71.08 -11.12 -9.74
CA HIS A 19 70.31 -10.22 -10.65
C HIS A 19 68.75 -10.19 -10.63
N LEU A 20 68.23 -9.11 -10.04
CA LEU A 20 66.98 -8.36 -10.38
C LEU A 20 67.05 -7.83 -11.84
N PRO A 21 65.95 -7.50 -12.57
CA PRO A 21 64.79 -6.68 -12.13
C PRO A 21 63.44 -7.06 -12.84
N PRO A 22 62.50 -6.16 -13.25
CA PRO A 22 61.76 -5.09 -12.56
C PRO A 22 60.20 -5.23 -12.60
N ALA A 23 59.52 -4.32 -11.89
CA ALA A 23 58.18 -3.75 -12.14
C ALA A 23 57.11 -4.50 -12.99
N ALA A 24 56.00 -4.89 -12.36
CA ALA A 24 54.82 -5.45 -13.03
C ALA A 24 53.93 -4.38 -13.71
N GLY A 25 53.73 -4.51 -15.02
CA GLY A 25 52.89 -3.61 -15.84
C GLY A 25 51.39 -3.92 -15.84
N LYS A 26 50.60 -2.99 -16.38
CA LYS A 26 49.14 -3.10 -16.58
C LYS A 26 48.78 -4.34 -17.42
N LYS A 27 47.84 -5.17 -16.95
CA LYS A 27 47.11 -6.15 -17.80
C LYS A 27 45.68 -5.69 -18.03
N GLY A 28 45.22 -5.77 -19.29
CA GLY A 28 43.92 -5.27 -19.73
C GLY A 28 42.75 -6.21 -19.43
N LYS A 29 41.52 -5.69 -19.56
CA LYS A 29 40.29 -6.48 -19.44
C LYS A 29 40.15 -7.43 -20.65
N ALA A 30 40.18 -8.74 -20.42
CA ALA A 30 39.73 -9.71 -21.41
C ALA A 30 38.21 -9.59 -21.59
N LYS A 31 37.76 -9.28 -22.81
CA LYS A 31 36.35 -9.24 -23.19
C LYS A 31 35.96 -10.65 -23.66
N LYS A 32 35.06 -11.34 -22.92
CA LYS A 32 34.49 -12.60 -23.43
C LYS A 32 33.81 -12.33 -24.77
N GLY A 33 34.07 -13.20 -25.75
CA GLY A 33 33.31 -13.22 -27.01
C GLY A 33 31.86 -13.64 -26.74
N VAL A 34 30.93 -13.10 -27.53
CA VAL A 34 29.57 -13.65 -27.66
C VAL A 34 29.67 -14.91 -28.53
N ASP A 35 28.89 -15.93 -28.21
CA ASP A 35 28.91 -17.19 -28.96
C ASP A 35 28.29 -17.00 -30.36
N SER A 36 28.92 -17.54 -31.40
CA SER A 36 28.52 -17.32 -32.79
C SER A 36 27.11 -17.83 -33.08
N ASN A 37 26.69 -18.90 -32.38
CA ASN A 37 25.34 -19.45 -32.45
C ASN A 37 24.28 -18.51 -31.84
N GLU A 38 24.62 -17.75 -30.79
CA GLU A 38 23.70 -16.80 -30.15
C GLU A 38 23.49 -15.58 -31.06
N ALA A 39 24.57 -15.03 -31.61
CA ALA A 39 24.51 -13.96 -32.60
C ALA A 39 23.69 -14.36 -33.84
N SER A 40 23.88 -15.59 -34.36
CA SER A 40 23.14 -16.10 -35.51
C SER A 40 21.65 -16.28 -35.23
N ARG A 41 21.27 -16.76 -34.04
CA ARG A 41 19.86 -16.86 -33.63
C ARG A 41 19.19 -15.49 -33.48
N LEU A 42 19.90 -14.52 -32.90
CA LEU A 42 19.41 -13.14 -32.79
C LEU A 42 19.23 -12.47 -34.17
N LEU A 43 20.12 -12.77 -35.13
CA LEU A 43 19.98 -12.31 -36.51
C LEU A 43 18.75 -12.91 -37.18
N ALA A 44 18.56 -14.23 -37.11
CA ALA A 44 17.41 -14.93 -37.69
C ALA A 44 16.08 -14.46 -37.09
N ALA A 45 16.01 -14.30 -35.76
CA ALA A 45 14.82 -13.75 -35.09
C ALA A 45 14.52 -12.31 -35.55
N ARG A 46 15.54 -11.50 -35.82
CA ARG A 46 15.35 -10.12 -36.29
C ARG A 46 14.95 -10.04 -37.76
N ILE A 47 15.43 -10.96 -38.61
CA ILE A 47 14.98 -11.10 -40.00
C ILE A 47 13.49 -11.48 -40.04
N SER A 48 13.10 -12.55 -39.33
CA SER A 48 11.70 -12.99 -39.25
C SER A 48 10.75 -11.92 -38.72
N GLN A 49 11.20 -11.08 -37.78
CA GLN A 49 10.42 -9.94 -37.32
C GLN A 49 10.24 -8.87 -38.40
N LEU A 50 11.30 -8.52 -39.13
CA LEU A 50 11.22 -7.54 -40.23
C LEU A 50 10.36 -8.07 -41.40
N GLU A 51 10.35 -9.38 -41.65
CA GLU A 51 9.47 -10.00 -42.65
C GLU A 51 7.98 -9.92 -42.24
N GLN A 52 7.66 -10.05 -40.94
CA GLN A 52 6.31 -9.82 -40.42
C GLN A 52 5.92 -8.34 -40.47
N ASP A 53 6.82 -7.43 -40.09
CA ASP A 53 6.58 -5.98 -40.13
C ASP A 53 6.27 -5.53 -41.58
N VAL A 54 7.05 -5.98 -42.57
CA VAL A 54 6.84 -5.68 -44.01
C VAL A 54 5.56 -6.31 -44.58
N ALA A 55 5.16 -7.50 -44.12
CA ALA A 55 3.87 -8.08 -44.50
C ALA A 55 2.70 -7.21 -43.99
N GLY A 56 2.77 -6.75 -42.74
CA GLY A 56 1.76 -5.88 -42.14
C GLY A 56 1.63 -4.51 -42.81
N GLU A 57 2.75 -3.89 -43.20
CA GLU A 57 2.73 -2.64 -43.98
C GLU A 57 2.02 -2.82 -45.33
N LYS A 58 2.26 -3.95 -46.01
CA LYS A 58 1.70 -4.24 -47.34
C LYS A 58 0.19 -4.50 -47.32
N ASP A 59 -0.31 -5.18 -46.29
CA ASP A 59 -1.76 -5.34 -46.10
C ASP A 59 -2.44 -4.00 -45.74
N GLN A 60 -1.76 -3.11 -45.01
CA GLN A 60 -2.26 -1.75 -44.75
C GLN A 60 -2.31 -0.90 -46.03
N GLU A 61 -1.30 -0.95 -46.90
CA GLU A 61 -1.34 -0.26 -48.21
C GLU A 61 -2.53 -0.74 -49.07
N LEU A 62 -2.79 -2.05 -49.10
CA LEU A 62 -3.92 -2.63 -49.83
C LEU A 62 -5.28 -2.19 -49.26
N GLU A 63 -5.41 -2.08 -47.93
CA GLU A 63 -6.64 -1.62 -47.29
C GLU A 63 -6.89 -0.11 -47.53
N ILE A 64 -5.84 0.69 -47.47
CA ILE A 64 -5.89 2.12 -47.83
C ILE A 64 -6.29 2.29 -49.30
N GLU A 65 -5.73 1.50 -50.22
CA GLU A 65 -6.07 1.57 -51.64
C GLU A 65 -7.54 1.18 -51.91
N ARG A 66 -8.08 0.19 -51.18
CA ARG A 66 -9.50 -0.22 -51.24
C ARG A 66 -10.43 0.92 -50.80
N GLU A 67 -10.15 1.56 -49.67
CA GLU A 67 -10.98 2.66 -49.15
C GLU A 67 -10.87 3.95 -49.99
N VAL A 68 -9.68 4.28 -50.52
CA VAL A 68 -9.55 5.38 -51.49
C VAL A 68 -10.36 5.08 -52.76
N LYS A 69 -10.35 3.84 -53.27
CA LYS A 69 -11.21 3.39 -54.38
C LYS A 69 -12.70 3.33 -54.00
N ARG A 70 -13.07 3.30 -52.72
CA ARG A 70 -14.46 3.37 -52.23
C ARG A 70 -14.94 4.82 -52.22
N ALA A 71 -14.28 5.68 -51.46
CA ALA A 71 -14.59 7.10 -51.35
C ALA A 71 -14.61 7.83 -52.70
N SER A 72 -13.70 7.47 -53.62
CA SER A 72 -13.67 8.01 -54.99
C SER A 72 -14.92 7.64 -55.80
N ARG A 73 -15.42 6.40 -55.67
CA ARG A 73 -16.68 5.97 -56.33
C ARG A 73 -17.90 6.66 -55.72
N ASP A 74 -17.95 6.78 -54.41
CA ASP A 74 -19.10 7.40 -53.72
C ASP A 74 -19.20 8.90 -54.05
N LEU A 75 -18.06 9.61 -54.10
CA LEU A 75 -17.98 11.01 -54.51
C LEU A 75 -18.35 11.20 -56.00
N LEU A 76 -17.92 10.29 -56.88
CA LEU A 76 -18.33 10.29 -58.29
C LEU A 76 -19.83 10.02 -58.45
N GLN A 77 -20.39 9.12 -57.64
CA GLN A 77 -21.82 8.77 -57.66
C GLN A 77 -22.68 9.96 -57.19
N GLN A 78 -22.29 10.65 -56.11
CA GLN A 78 -22.96 11.86 -55.65
C GLN A 78 -22.91 12.99 -56.69
N THR A 79 -21.73 13.26 -57.26
CA THR A 79 -21.52 14.32 -58.26
C THR A 79 -22.00 13.99 -59.68
N SER A 80 -22.57 12.79 -59.90
CA SER A 80 -23.14 12.39 -61.19
C SER A 80 -24.53 12.96 -61.48
N LYS A 81 -25.21 13.52 -60.47
CA LYS A 81 -26.60 14.01 -60.53
C LYS A 81 -26.76 15.51 -60.22
N MET A 82 -25.66 16.26 -60.24
CA MET A 82 -25.63 17.68 -59.87
C MET A 82 -25.22 18.52 -61.08
N ASP A 83 -25.87 19.67 -61.27
CA ASP A 83 -25.45 20.68 -62.26
C ASP A 83 -24.03 21.16 -62.00
N ASP A 84 -23.29 21.49 -63.05
CA ASP A 84 -21.84 21.69 -62.99
C ASP A 84 -21.39 22.79 -62.02
N THR A 85 -22.19 23.83 -61.81
CA THR A 85 -21.90 24.90 -60.83
C THR A 85 -21.99 24.40 -59.38
N LEU A 86 -23.07 23.67 -59.03
CA LEU A 86 -23.25 23.07 -57.70
C LEU A 86 -22.24 21.94 -57.45
N LYS A 87 -21.87 21.22 -58.52
CA LYS A 87 -20.86 20.17 -58.52
C LYS A 87 -19.46 20.70 -58.21
N ILE A 88 -19.07 21.82 -58.82
CA ILE A 88 -17.79 22.50 -58.53
C ILE A 88 -17.74 22.94 -57.07
N ASP A 89 -18.80 23.55 -56.54
CA ASP A 89 -18.85 24.00 -55.14
C ASP A 89 -18.80 22.81 -54.15
N HIS A 90 -19.58 21.75 -54.39
CA HIS A 90 -19.57 20.55 -53.56
C HIS A 90 -18.20 19.84 -53.55
N ILE A 91 -17.54 19.73 -54.71
CA ILE A 91 -16.18 19.16 -54.80
C ILE A 91 -15.17 20.07 -54.09
N THR A 92 -15.25 21.39 -54.29
CA THR A 92 -14.34 22.38 -53.65
C THR A 92 -14.47 22.33 -52.13
N LYS A 93 -15.70 22.33 -51.62
CA LYS A 93 -16.00 22.17 -50.20
C LYS A 93 -15.44 20.84 -49.67
N ARG A 94 -15.73 19.71 -50.33
CA ARG A 94 -15.28 18.39 -49.87
C ARG A 94 -13.76 18.22 -49.91
N CYS A 95 -13.08 18.82 -50.89
CA CYS A 95 -11.61 18.89 -50.91
C CYS A 95 -11.05 19.73 -49.75
N SER A 96 -11.72 20.83 -49.36
CA SER A 96 -11.29 21.65 -48.22
C SER A 96 -11.50 20.95 -46.87
N GLU A 97 -12.60 20.20 -46.71
CA GLU A 97 -12.87 19.32 -45.56
C GLU A 97 -11.78 18.24 -45.43
N LEU A 98 -11.50 17.49 -46.50
CA LEU A 98 -10.48 16.43 -46.51
C LEU A 98 -9.07 16.98 -46.24
N LEU A 99 -8.74 18.19 -46.71
CA LEU A 99 -7.49 18.89 -46.36
C LEU A 99 -7.43 19.29 -44.88
N ALA A 100 -8.54 19.69 -44.26
CA ALA A 100 -8.61 20.00 -42.84
C ALA A 100 -8.43 18.74 -41.98
N ASP A 101 -9.12 17.64 -42.33
CA ASP A 101 -9.00 16.36 -41.63
C ASP A 101 -7.61 15.73 -41.81
N THR A 102 -7.00 15.83 -42.99
CA THR A 102 -5.62 15.38 -43.22
C THR A 102 -4.63 16.13 -42.30
N ARG A 103 -4.74 17.47 -42.22
CA ARG A 103 -3.92 18.31 -41.32
C ARG A 103 -4.21 18.07 -39.84
N ARG A 104 -5.39 17.53 -39.49
CA ARG A 104 -5.73 17.11 -38.12
C ARG A 104 -5.10 15.76 -37.80
N LEU A 105 -5.29 14.76 -38.66
CA LEU A 105 -4.72 13.42 -38.52
C LEU A 105 -3.18 13.46 -38.50
N GLU A 106 -2.54 14.31 -39.30
CA GLU A 106 -1.10 14.54 -39.27
C GLU A 106 -0.63 15.04 -37.89
N LYS A 107 -1.35 15.99 -37.28
CA LYS A 107 -1.05 16.50 -35.93
C LYS A 107 -1.30 15.46 -34.84
N GLU A 108 -2.33 14.62 -34.99
CA GLU A 108 -2.64 13.54 -34.04
C GLU A 108 -1.62 12.39 -34.16
N ASN A 109 -1.21 12.02 -35.37
CA ASN A 109 -0.10 11.09 -35.64
C ASN A 109 1.22 11.62 -35.06
N GLN A 110 1.57 12.89 -35.30
CA GLN A 110 2.79 13.49 -34.74
C GLN A 110 2.79 13.56 -33.19
N LYS A 111 1.62 13.68 -32.55
CA LYS A 111 1.47 13.51 -31.09
C LYS A 111 1.67 12.06 -30.67
N ASN A 112 1.05 11.10 -31.37
CA ASN A 112 1.16 9.68 -31.07
C ASN A 112 2.61 9.17 -31.24
N LYS A 113 3.33 9.62 -32.26
CA LYS A 113 4.76 9.34 -32.44
C LYS A 113 5.60 9.83 -31.26
N LYS A 114 5.44 11.10 -30.85
CA LYS A 114 6.08 11.65 -29.64
C LYS A 114 5.74 10.88 -28.36
N ARG A 115 4.52 10.34 -28.26
CA ARG A 115 4.09 9.48 -27.14
C ARG A 115 4.75 8.09 -27.18
N ALA A 116 4.90 7.50 -28.36
CA ALA A 116 5.62 6.25 -28.54
C ALA A 116 7.12 6.41 -28.22
N ASP A 117 7.77 7.48 -28.70
CA ASP A 117 9.16 7.82 -28.39
C ASP A 117 9.38 7.99 -26.88
N ALA A 118 8.43 8.64 -26.19
CA ALA A 118 8.47 8.81 -24.74
C ALA A 118 8.32 7.47 -23.98
N LEU A 119 7.34 6.63 -24.35
CA LEU A 119 7.12 5.31 -23.76
C LEU A 119 8.31 4.36 -24.00
N GLN A 120 8.92 4.41 -25.18
CA GLN A 120 10.12 3.65 -25.51
C GLN A 120 11.31 4.08 -24.62
N LYS A 121 11.51 5.39 -24.44
CA LYS A 121 12.54 5.94 -23.56
C LYS A 121 12.31 5.58 -22.08
N GLU A 122 11.06 5.60 -21.62
CA GLU A 122 10.67 5.16 -20.28
C GLU A 122 10.93 3.67 -20.09
N ARG A 123 10.55 2.82 -21.06
CA ARG A 123 10.78 1.37 -21.03
C ARG A 123 12.27 1.02 -20.92
N ASP A 124 13.12 1.70 -21.69
CA ASP A 124 14.56 1.44 -21.67
C ASP A 124 15.26 2.02 -20.42
N ALA A 125 14.71 3.10 -19.83
CA ALA A 125 15.09 3.57 -18.49
C ALA A 125 14.72 2.53 -17.41
N ASN A 126 13.47 2.04 -17.41
CA ASN A 126 12.99 1.02 -16.48
C ASN A 126 13.78 -0.30 -16.61
N ARG A 127 14.19 -0.70 -17.82
CA ARG A 127 15.10 -1.84 -18.04
C ARG A 127 16.49 -1.62 -17.41
N THR A 128 16.97 -0.38 -17.43
CA THR A 128 18.25 0.02 -16.82
C THR A 128 18.16 0.04 -15.30
N GLU A 129 17.04 0.51 -14.73
CA GLU A 129 16.74 0.44 -13.30
C GLU A 129 16.65 -1.01 -12.81
N LEU A 130 15.93 -1.88 -13.52
CA LEU A 130 15.79 -3.31 -13.20
C LEU A 130 17.16 -4.03 -13.18
N SER A 131 18.06 -3.68 -14.10
CA SER A 131 19.44 -4.21 -14.10
C SER A 131 20.22 -3.79 -12.84
N LYS A 132 20.06 -2.54 -12.38
CA LYS A 132 20.67 -2.08 -11.11
C LYS A 132 20.10 -2.81 -9.90
N THR A 133 18.77 -3.01 -9.83
CA THR A 133 18.13 -3.65 -8.67
C THR A 133 18.46 -5.13 -8.57
N VAL A 134 18.57 -5.85 -9.70
CA VAL A 134 19.12 -7.22 -9.73
C VAL A 134 20.56 -7.27 -9.22
N GLY A 135 21.44 -6.39 -9.71
CA GLY A 135 22.83 -6.31 -9.25
C GLY A 135 23.00 -5.85 -7.78
N LEU A 136 21.99 -5.22 -7.18
CA LEU A 136 21.92 -4.96 -5.74
C LEU A 136 21.42 -6.19 -4.96
N LYS A 137 20.42 -6.90 -5.48
CA LYS A 137 19.90 -8.15 -4.89
C LYS A 137 21.00 -9.21 -4.78
N GLU A 138 21.81 -9.41 -5.82
CA GLU A 138 22.93 -10.36 -5.81
C GLU A 138 23.97 -10.05 -4.72
N LYS A 139 24.29 -8.75 -4.53
CA LYS A 139 25.19 -8.30 -3.46
C LYS A 139 24.59 -8.54 -2.07
N LEU A 140 23.30 -8.28 -1.91
CA LEU A 140 22.58 -8.53 -0.66
C LEU A 140 22.52 -10.03 -0.33
N GLU A 141 22.21 -10.90 -1.32
CA GLU A 141 22.25 -12.35 -1.14
C GLU A 141 23.66 -12.84 -0.75
N LYS A 142 24.72 -12.27 -1.34
CA LYS A 142 26.10 -12.60 -0.95
C LYS A 142 26.39 -12.19 0.49
N LEU A 143 26.06 -10.96 0.89
CA LEU A 143 26.22 -10.46 2.26
C LEU A 143 25.45 -11.30 3.28
N CYS A 144 24.20 -11.69 2.97
CA CYS A 144 23.42 -12.57 3.84
C CYS A 144 24.08 -13.95 4.01
N ARG A 145 24.66 -14.53 2.95
CA ARG A 145 25.39 -15.81 3.03
C ARG A 145 26.69 -15.68 3.83
N GLU A 146 27.35 -14.53 3.80
CA GLU A 146 28.55 -14.24 4.60
C GLU A 146 28.18 -14.08 6.09
N LEU A 147 27.23 -13.19 6.40
CA LEU A 147 26.69 -13.00 7.76
C LEU A 147 26.16 -14.29 8.40
N GLN A 148 25.60 -15.22 7.60
CA GLN A 148 25.12 -16.51 8.09
C GLN A 148 26.24 -17.54 8.32
N ARG A 149 27.40 -17.43 7.64
CA ARG A 149 28.61 -18.19 8.03
C ARG A 149 29.17 -17.66 9.34
N ASP A 150 29.27 -16.33 9.48
CA ASP A 150 29.86 -15.70 10.65
C ASP A 150 29.02 -15.95 11.92
N ASN A 151 27.69 -15.90 11.81
CA ASN A 151 26.80 -16.34 12.90
C ASN A 151 27.03 -17.82 13.29
N ASN A 152 27.24 -18.72 12.33
CA ASN A 152 27.53 -20.12 12.63
C ASN A 152 28.91 -20.31 13.25
N LYS A 153 29.91 -19.51 12.86
CA LYS A 153 31.25 -19.47 13.48
C LYS A 153 31.16 -19.00 14.94
N MET A 154 30.58 -17.83 15.18
CA MET A 154 30.36 -17.29 16.54
C MET A 154 29.56 -18.24 17.43
N LYS A 155 28.56 -18.95 16.87
CA LYS A 155 27.76 -19.96 17.59
C LYS A 155 28.56 -21.20 18.00
N ASN A 156 29.58 -21.57 17.23
CA ASN A 156 30.48 -22.67 17.59
C ASN A 156 31.53 -22.21 18.62
N GLU A 157 32.12 -21.04 18.43
CA GLU A 157 33.07 -20.44 19.38
C GLU A 157 32.44 -20.21 20.76
N ASN A 158 31.19 -19.74 20.82
CA ASN A 158 30.45 -19.57 22.07
C ASN A 158 30.14 -20.92 22.76
N LYS A 159 29.83 -21.98 22.01
CA LYS A 159 29.71 -23.34 22.57
C LYS A 159 31.03 -23.85 23.15
N GLU A 160 32.14 -23.59 22.48
CA GLU A 160 33.47 -24.00 22.92
C GLU A 160 33.89 -23.25 24.19
N LEU A 161 33.64 -21.93 24.26
CA LEU A 161 33.80 -21.13 25.47
C LEU A 161 32.92 -21.63 26.63
N GLN A 162 31.66 -22.00 26.39
CA GLN A 162 30.79 -22.60 27.41
C GLN A 162 31.32 -23.95 27.91
N ALA A 163 31.90 -24.79 27.03
CA ALA A 163 32.51 -26.05 27.41
C ALA A 163 33.78 -25.84 28.26
N ILE A 164 34.63 -24.87 27.89
CA ILE A 164 35.82 -24.47 28.65
C ILE A 164 35.43 -23.90 30.02
N GLN A 165 34.44 -23.00 30.06
CA GLN A 165 33.93 -22.42 31.30
C GLN A 165 33.41 -23.50 32.25
N LYS A 166 32.56 -24.42 31.77
CA LYS A 166 32.03 -25.53 32.59
C LYS A 166 33.14 -26.44 33.11
N ARG A 167 34.19 -26.69 32.32
CA ARG A 167 35.37 -27.47 32.74
C ARG A 167 36.18 -26.76 33.82
N ASN A 168 36.34 -25.44 33.71
CA ASN A 168 37.01 -24.62 34.71
C ASN A 168 36.22 -24.55 36.02
N THR A 169 34.90 -24.39 35.97
CA THR A 169 34.03 -24.42 37.17
C THR A 169 34.20 -25.74 37.93
N LEU A 170 34.05 -26.89 37.26
CA LEU A 170 34.25 -28.21 37.87
C LEU A 170 35.65 -28.36 38.51
N SER A 171 36.70 -27.84 37.87
CA SER A 171 38.08 -27.85 38.41
C SER A 171 38.29 -26.89 39.58
N TRP A 172 37.42 -25.89 39.78
CA TRP A 172 37.43 -25.06 40.98
C TRP A 172 36.60 -25.68 42.10
N ASP A 173 35.43 -26.24 41.78
CA ASP A 173 34.57 -26.95 42.74
C ASP A 173 35.34 -28.11 43.40
N GLU A 174 36.08 -28.89 42.62
CA GLU A 174 36.95 -29.96 43.10
C GLU A 174 38.07 -29.45 44.03
N LYS A 175 38.65 -28.28 43.75
CA LYS A 175 39.66 -27.66 44.63
C LYS A 175 39.06 -27.13 45.93
N TYR A 176 37.86 -26.55 45.88
CA TYR A 176 37.15 -26.09 47.07
C TYR A 176 36.73 -27.27 47.97
N ALA A 177 36.22 -28.37 47.40
CA ALA A 177 35.93 -29.59 48.15
C ALA A 177 37.18 -30.15 48.85
N ASN A 178 38.31 -30.23 48.14
CA ASN A 178 39.60 -30.67 48.71
C ASN A 178 40.19 -29.70 49.75
N LEU A 179 39.80 -28.41 49.74
CA LEU A 179 40.20 -27.44 50.76
C LEU A 179 39.31 -27.54 52.00
N LEU A 180 37.99 -27.69 51.80
CA LEU A 180 37.02 -27.87 52.89
C LEU A 180 37.31 -29.14 53.69
N ALA A 181 37.51 -30.28 53.04
CA ALA A 181 37.85 -31.54 53.72
C ALA A 181 39.16 -31.46 54.54
N LYS A 182 40.10 -30.58 54.17
CA LYS A 182 41.30 -30.32 54.97
C LYS A 182 41.03 -29.42 56.17
N LEU A 183 40.21 -28.38 56.00
CA LEU A 183 39.79 -27.51 57.10
C LEU A 183 38.96 -28.27 58.14
N GLU A 184 38.09 -29.19 57.67
CA GLU A 184 37.28 -30.08 58.49
C GLU A 184 38.16 -31.03 59.32
N GLY A 185 39.16 -31.68 58.71
CA GLY A 185 40.15 -32.49 59.44
C GLY A 185 41.01 -31.67 60.43
N TYR A 186 41.41 -30.43 60.08
CA TYR A 186 42.08 -29.53 61.03
C TYR A 186 41.18 -29.12 62.20
N GLN A 187 39.86 -29.17 62.03
CA GLN A 187 38.90 -28.85 63.08
C GLN A 187 38.67 -30.07 64.00
N GLU A 188 38.58 -31.30 63.46
CA GLU A 188 38.57 -32.53 64.26
C GLU A 188 39.84 -32.69 65.12
N ASP A 189 41.02 -32.35 64.56
CA ASP A 189 42.29 -32.28 65.29
C ASP A 189 42.29 -31.21 66.40
N GLN A 190 41.46 -30.16 66.26
CA GLN A 190 41.37 -29.05 67.23
C GLN A 190 40.30 -29.26 68.31
N ASP A 191 39.27 -30.06 68.04
CA ASP A 191 38.15 -30.36 68.95
C ASP A 191 38.46 -31.45 70.02
N THR A 192 39.66 -32.08 69.99
CA THR A 192 40.08 -33.09 70.98
C THR A 192 41.23 -32.76 71.98
N PRO A 193 41.36 -31.53 72.56
CA PRO A 193 42.29 -31.29 73.67
C PRO A 193 41.76 -31.83 75.01
N ARG A 194 42.66 -32.09 75.98
CA ARG A 194 42.28 -32.59 77.31
C ARG A 194 41.66 -31.50 78.19
N LYS A 195 40.41 -31.70 78.60
CA LYS A 195 39.69 -31.12 79.76
C LYS A 195 40.25 -29.81 80.37
N GLN A 196 39.49 -28.74 80.23
CA GLN A 196 39.34 -27.74 81.30
C GLN A 196 37.84 -27.39 81.47
N VAL A 197 37.45 -26.91 82.65
CA VAL A 197 36.04 -26.80 83.06
C VAL A 197 35.59 -25.34 83.07
N VAL A 198 34.45 -25.05 82.43
CA VAL A 198 33.73 -23.76 82.53
C VAL A 198 32.23 -24.02 82.66
N ASP A 199 31.58 -23.13 83.41
CA ASP A 199 30.18 -23.01 83.84
C ASP A 199 29.04 -23.61 82.98
N MET A 200 28.02 -24.18 83.64
CA MET A 200 26.96 -24.96 82.99
C MET A 200 25.64 -24.21 82.69
N GLU A 201 25.28 -23.14 83.42
CA GLU A 201 23.91 -22.58 83.33
C GLU A 201 23.61 -21.84 82.02
N MET A 202 24.61 -21.21 81.39
CA MET A 202 24.38 -20.49 80.12
C MET A 202 24.40 -21.42 78.90
N GLU A 203 25.18 -22.51 78.94
CA GLU A 203 25.36 -23.41 77.79
C GLU A 203 24.10 -24.23 77.50
N GLU A 204 23.40 -24.73 78.53
CA GLU A 204 22.18 -25.54 78.33
C GLU A 204 21.04 -24.71 77.70
N LEU A 205 20.88 -23.46 78.13
CA LEU A 205 19.92 -22.51 77.56
C LEU A 205 20.29 -22.14 76.11
N PHE A 206 21.58 -22.03 75.80
CA PHE A 206 22.07 -21.85 74.44
C PHE A 206 21.81 -23.09 73.58
N ARG A 207 22.15 -24.30 74.05
CA ARG A 207 21.92 -25.59 73.39
C ARG A 207 20.46 -25.81 73.00
N VAL A 208 19.51 -25.59 73.92
CA VAL A 208 18.08 -25.75 73.63
C VAL A 208 17.63 -24.81 72.51
N ARG A 209 18.12 -23.56 72.52
CA ARG A 209 17.76 -22.56 71.51
C ARG A 209 18.44 -22.82 70.16
N PHE A 210 19.69 -23.28 70.17
CA PHE A 210 20.45 -23.64 68.96
C PHE A 210 19.86 -24.89 68.29
N LYS A 211 19.52 -25.92 69.09
CA LYS A 211 18.82 -27.12 68.59
C LYS A 211 17.47 -26.76 67.97
N SER A 212 16.67 -25.93 68.64
CA SER A 212 15.39 -25.44 68.07
C SER A 212 15.60 -24.65 66.77
N PHE A 213 16.69 -23.90 66.64
CA PHE A 213 17.03 -23.17 65.41
C PHE A 213 17.48 -24.11 64.27
N ILE A 214 18.22 -25.18 64.58
CA ILE A 214 18.60 -26.24 63.62
C ILE A 214 17.35 -26.99 63.14
N GLU A 215 16.48 -27.44 64.05
CA GLU A 215 15.21 -28.10 63.71
C GLU A 215 14.32 -27.20 62.81
N GLN A 216 14.28 -25.88 63.08
CA GLN A 216 13.61 -24.87 62.24
C GLN A 216 14.34 -24.52 60.94
N TYR A 217 15.60 -24.93 60.78
CA TYR A 217 16.35 -24.82 59.53
C TYR A 217 16.10 -26.06 58.68
N GLU A 218 16.21 -27.27 59.25
CA GLU A 218 15.93 -28.55 58.59
C GLU A 218 14.49 -28.61 58.07
N LEU A 219 13.48 -28.25 58.87
CA LEU A 219 12.08 -28.17 58.43
C LEU A 219 11.86 -27.20 57.26
N ARG A 220 12.61 -26.10 57.23
CA ARG A 220 12.55 -25.07 56.19
C ARG A 220 13.24 -25.53 54.91
N GLU A 221 14.38 -26.20 55.02
CA GLU A 221 15.11 -26.79 53.90
C GLU A 221 14.34 -27.97 53.28
N LEU A 222 13.72 -28.82 54.10
CA LEU A 222 12.81 -29.88 53.65
C LEU A 222 11.58 -29.29 52.93
N HIS A 223 10.99 -28.21 53.47
CA HIS A 223 9.89 -27.51 52.81
C HIS A 223 10.34 -26.87 51.48
N PHE A 224 11.53 -26.28 51.43
CA PHE A 224 12.09 -25.71 50.21
C PHE A 224 12.34 -26.78 49.13
N HIS A 225 12.93 -27.93 49.50
CA HIS A 225 13.09 -29.08 48.61
C HIS A 225 11.75 -29.63 48.11
N SER A 226 10.72 -29.65 48.96
CA SER A 226 9.35 -30.01 48.59
C SER A 226 8.78 -29.03 47.56
N GLN A 227 8.86 -27.72 47.80
CA GLN A 227 8.42 -26.69 46.85
C GLN A 227 9.18 -26.77 45.51
N MET A 228 10.49 -26.94 45.54
CA MET A 228 11.32 -27.10 44.34
C MET A 228 10.91 -28.32 43.52
N ARG A 229 10.65 -29.48 44.15
CA ARG A 229 10.13 -30.66 43.47
C ARG A 229 8.74 -30.43 42.85
N THR A 230 7.85 -29.69 43.51
CA THR A 230 6.57 -29.30 42.93
C THR A 230 6.75 -28.40 41.70
N LYS A 231 7.66 -27.41 41.77
CA LYS A 231 7.93 -26.49 40.65
C LYS A 231 8.62 -27.14 39.46
N GLU A 232 9.49 -28.13 39.70
CA GLU A 232 10.06 -28.98 38.65
C GLU A 232 8.96 -29.75 37.90
N ILE A 233 7.99 -30.34 38.63
CA ILE A 233 6.86 -31.06 38.02
C ILE A 233 5.91 -30.12 37.26
N GLU A 234 5.62 -28.92 37.81
CA GLU A 234 4.86 -27.89 37.08
C GLU A 234 5.56 -27.49 35.77
N LEU A 235 6.88 -27.26 35.80
CA LEU A 235 7.67 -26.92 34.62
C LEU A 235 7.61 -28.03 33.56
N GLN A 236 7.79 -29.29 33.96
CA GLN A 236 7.73 -30.45 33.07
C GLN A 236 6.33 -30.66 32.46
N TYR A 237 5.26 -30.41 33.24
CA TYR A 237 3.88 -30.39 32.73
C TYR A 237 3.68 -29.27 31.69
N HIS A 238 4.14 -28.05 31.97
CA HIS A 238 4.01 -26.92 31.05
C HIS A 238 4.83 -27.13 29.75
N LEU A 239 6.03 -27.69 29.84
CA LEU A 239 6.83 -28.08 28.67
C LEU A 239 6.14 -29.16 27.83
N SER A 240 5.62 -30.21 28.48
CA SER A 240 4.90 -31.30 27.80
C SER A 240 3.63 -30.81 27.10
N ARG A 241 2.92 -29.84 27.70
CA ARG A 241 1.78 -29.18 27.10
C ARG A 241 2.18 -28.29 25.92
N PHE A 242 3.21 -27.46 26.08
CA PHE A 242 3.73 -26.61 25.00
C PHE A 242 4.14 -27.43 23.77
N ASP A 243 4.83 -28.55 23.96
CA ASP A 243 5.26 -29.43 22.86
C ASP A 243 4.07 -30.14 22.18
N ARG A 244 2.97 -30.38 22.92
CA ARG A 244 1.70 -30.90 22.35
C ARG A 244 0.97 -29.84 21.53
N ASP A 245 0.83 -28.63 22.08
CA ASP A 245 0.15 -27.50 21.42
C ASP A 245 0.94 -27.05 20.17
N LYS A 246 2.28 -27.10 20.23
CA LYS A 246 3.18 -26.92 19.08
C LYS A 246 2.96 -27.97 17.99
N LYS A 247 2.94 -29.26 18.33
CA LYS A 247 2.69 -30.35 17.35
C LYS A 247 1.30 -30.25 16.71
N ALA A 248 0.29 -29.81 17.46
CA ALA A 248 -1.03 -29.52 16.90
C ALA A 248 -0.98 -28.37 15.88
N SER A 249 -0.31 -27.26 16.22
CA SER A 249 -0.10 -26.12 15.31
C SER A 249 0.68 -26.51 14.05
N GLU A 250 1.75 -27.30 14.17
CA GLU A 250 2.52 -27.83 13.03
C GLU A 250 1.65 -28.71 12.12
N ALA A 251 0.75 -29.52 12.67
CA ALA A 251 -0.20 -30.33 11.91
C ALA A 251 -1.30 -29.50 11.22
N GLU A 252 -1.86 -28.48 11.87
CA GLU A 252 -2.80 -27.55 11.24
C GLU A 252 -2.13 -26.75 10.11
N LEU A 253 -0.88 -26.32 10.30
CA LEU A 253 -0.12 -25.57 9.29
C LEU A 253 0.23 -26.46 8.08
N ALA A 254 0.51 -27.75 8.30
CA ALA A 254 0.63 -28.74 7.22
C ALA A 254 -0.69 -28.93 6.45
N LYS A 255 -1.82 -29.06 7.15
CA LYS A 255 -3.17 -29.16 6.57
C LYS A 255 -3.55 -27.90 5.78
N MET A 256 -3.20 -26.72 6.29
CA MET A 256 -3.41 -25.44 5.61
C MET A 256 -2.61 -25.35 4.31
N ARG A 257 -1.34 -25.77 4.30
CA ARG A 257 -0.53 -25.88 3.07
C ARG A 257 -1.15 -26.86 2.06
N GLN A 258 -1.66 -28.01 2.50
CA GLN A 258 -2.32 -28.98 1.62
C GLN A 258 -3.59 -28.38 0.97
N LEU A 259 -4.43 -27.70 1.76
CA LEU A 259 -5.60 -26.98 1.27
C LEU A 259 -5.22 -25.84 0.31
N GLN A 260 -4.15 -25.09 0.60
CA GLN A 260 -3.64 -24.03 -0.27
C GLN A 260 -3.21 -24.60 -1.64
N THR A 261 -2.52 -25.73 -1.66
CA THR A 261 -2.17 -26.44 -2.90
C THR A 261 -3.41 -26.91 -3.66
N GLN A 262 -4.41 -27.47 -2.96
CA GLN A 262 -5.68 -27.87 -3.59
C GLN A 262 -6.41 -26.67 -4.23
N VAL A 263 -6.49 -25.54 -3.53
CA VAL A 263 -7.10 -24.30 -4.05
C VAL A 263 -6.31 -23.75 -5.25
N GLN A 264 -4.97 -23.82 -5.24
CA GLN A 264 -4.16 -23.44 -6.41
C GLN A 264 -4.39 -24.37 -7.61
N THR A 265 -4.52 -25.68 -7.40
CA THR A 265 -4.86 -26.64 -8.47
C THR A 265 -6.26 -26.38 -9.02
N LEU A 266 -7.26 -26.19 -8.15
CA LEU A 266 -8.63 -25.88 -8.56
C LEU A 266 -8.72 -24.55 -9.34
N SER A 267 -8.02 -23.51 -8.89
CA SER A 267 -7.94 -22.23 -9.59
C SER A 267 -7.25 -22.36 -10.95
N ARG A 268 -6.21 -23.20 -11.08
CA ARG A 268 -5.59 -23.52 -12.38
C ARG A 268 -6.58 -24.22 -13.31
N SER A 269 -7.28 -25.26 -12.85
CA SER A 269 -8.31 -25.92 -13.66
C SER A 269 -9.46 -24.98 -14.03
N GLU A 270 -9.85 -24.05 -13.15
CA GLU A 270 -10.84 -23.03 -13.46
C GLU A 270 -10.34 -22.09 -14.57
N THR A 271 -9.08 -21.63 -14.53
CA THR A 271 -8.51 -20.81 -15.60
C THR A 271 -8.37 -21.56 -16.92
N GLN A 272 -8.06 -22.87 -16.88
CA GLN A 272 -8.04 -23.72 -18.08
C GLN A 272 -9.44 -23.88 -18.67
N LEU A 273 -10.43 -24.27 -17.86
CA LEU A 273 -11.83 -24.40 -18.30
C LEU A 273 -12.43 -23.08 -18.80
N ARG A 274 -12.06 -21.93 -18.20
CA ARG A 274 -12.43 -20.59 -18.73
C ARG A 274 -11.78 -20.30 -20.08
N THR A 275 -10.55 -20.76 -20.31
CA THR A 275 -9.83 -20.58 -21.58
C THR A 275 -10.42 -21.47 -22.67
N GLU A 276 -10.70 -22.74 -22.34
CA GLU A 276 -11.42 -23.67 -23.22
C GLU A 276 -12.84 -23.17 -23.53
N LEU A 277 -13.59 -22.69 -22.54
CA LEU A 277 -14.92 -22.10 -22.74
C LEU A 277 -14.86 -20.88 -23.66
N ASN A 278 -13.88 -19.99 -23.49
CA ASN A 278 -13.68 -18.87 -24.42
C ASN A 278 -13.36 -19.39 -25.83
N MET A 279 -12.44 -20.34 -25.99
CA MET A 279 -12.15 -20.96 -27.29
C MET A 279 -13.38 -21.63 -27.93
N TYR A 280 -14.30 -22.19 -27.12
CA TYR A 280 -15.58 -22.72 -27.61
C TYR A 280 -16.57 -21.60 -27.95
N MET A 281 -16.61 -20.50 -27.22
CA MET A 281 -17.42 -19.32 -27.58
C MET A 281 -16.89 -18.64 -28.84
N ASP A 282 -15.58 -18.53 -29.02
CA ASP A 282 -14.94 -17.97 -30.22
C ASP A 282 -15.29 -18.85 -31.44
N LYS A 283 -15.15 -20.18 -31.33
CA LYS A 283 -15.58 -21.14 -32.36
C LYS A 283 -17.09 -21.15 -32.60
N LEU A 284 -17.91 -20.90 -31.58
CA LEU A 284 -19.35 -20.71 -31.74
C LEU A 284 -19.68 -19.35 -32.37
N GLY A 285 -18.83 -18.33 -32.21
CA GLY A 285 -18.87 -17.09 -32.97
C GLY A 285 -18.51 -17.30 -34.44
N GLU A 286 -17.44 -18.05 -34.72
CA GLU A 286 -17.10 -18.51 -36.07
C GLU A 286 -18.21 -19.35 -36.71
N ALA A 287 -18.93 -20.17 -35.93
CA ALA A 287 -20.12 -20.87 -36.41
C ALA A 287 -21.35 -19.93 -36.55
N CYS A 288 -21.50 -18.92 -35.70
CA CYS A 288 -22.56 -17.92 -35.78
C CYS A 288 -22.36 -16.95 -36.96
N ASN A 289 -21.15 -16.88 -37.52
CA ASN A 289 -20.90 -16.31 -38.85
C ASN A 289 -21.64 -17.05 -39.98
N VAL A 290 -22.43 -18.11 -39.71
CA VAL A 290 -23.57 -18.49 -40.57
C VAL A 290 -24.42 -17.28 -40.97
N LYS A 291 -24.60 -16.26 -40.11
CA LYS A 291 -25.26 -15.01 -40.53
C LYS A 291 -24.45 -14.28 -41.60
N ALA A 292 -23.15 -14.05 -41.38
CA ALA A 292 -22.28 -13.43 -42.39
C ALA A 292 -22.16 -14.26 -43.69
N ALA A 293 -22.26 -15.60 -43.60
CA ALA A 293 -22.27 -16.51 -44.75
C ALA A 293 -23.63 -16.52 -45.49
N LEU A 294 -24.75 -16.29 -44.79
CA LEU A 294 -26.06 -16.03 -45.39
C LEU A 294 -26.06 -14.65 -46.07
N ASP A 295 -25.63 -13.60 -45.38
CA ASP A 295 -25.48 -12.25 -45.94
C ASP A 295 -24.56 -12.29 -47.18
N GLN A 296 -23.44 -13.02 -47.14
CA GLN A 296 -22.54 -13.23 -48.28
C GLN A 296 -23.19 -14.07 -49.40
N ARG A 297 -24.00 -15.09 -49.07
CA ARG A 297 -24.73 -15.90 -50.05
C ARG A 297 -25.80 -15.08 -50.77
N ASP A 298 -26.52 -14.22 -50.04
CA ASP A 298 -27.54 -13.35 -50.59
C ASP A 298 -26.93 -12.19 -51.39
N ASP A 299 -25.77 -11.67 -50.98
CA ASP A 299 -25.00 -10.70 -51.78
C ASP A 299 -24.41 -11.33 -53.05
N ILE A 300 -23.98 -12.61 -53.00
CA ILE A 300 -23.62 -13.39 -54.20
C ILE A 300 -24.84 -13.64 -55.09
N ALA A 301 -26.00 -13.99 -54.53
CA ALA A 301 -27.23 -14.19 -55.29
C ALA A 301 -27.74 -12.88 -55.91
N ALA A 302 -27.59 -11.75 -55.22
CA ALA A 302 -27.90 -10.42 -55.73
C ALA A 302 -26.94 -10.03 -56.87
N ARG A 303 -25.63 -10.30 -56.74
CA ARG A 303 -24.65 -10.12 -57.83
C ARG A 303 -24.97 -11.00 -59.04
N GLN A 304 -25.27 -12.29 -58.84
CA GLN A 304 -25.65 -13.20 -59.93
C GLN A 304 -26.97 -12.78 -60.61
N ARG A 305 -27.98 -12.35 -59.85
CA ARG A 305 -29.22 -11.76 -60.41
C ARG A 305 -28.93 -10.49 -61.21
N LYS A 306 -28.02 -9.63 -60.74
CA LYS A 306 -27.61 -8.40 -61.44
C LYS A 306 -26.82 -8.71 -62.71
N GLU A 307 -25.86 -9.63 -62.67
CA GLU A 307 -25.13 -10.09 -63.84
C GLU A 307 -26.06 -10.78 -64.85
N MET A 308 -27.02 -11.59 -64.41
CA MET A 308 -28.03 -12.20 -65.28
C MET A 308 -28.93 -11.12 -65.92
N GLN A 309 -29.35 -10.09 -65.18
CA GLN A 309 -30.06 -8.94 -65.75
C GLN A 309 -29.20 -8.14 -66.74
N ASP A 310 -27.93 -7.90 -66.44
CA ASP A 310 -27.05 -7.10 -67.30
C ASP A 310 -26.58 -7.91 -68.53
N GLN A 311 -26.44 -9.23 -68.41
CA GLN A 311 -26.33 -10.15 -69.55
C GLN A 311 -27.63 -10.20 -70.36
N SER A 312 -28.81 -10.20 -69.75
CA SER A 312 -30.10 -10.12 -70.46
C SER A 312 -30.26 -8.78 -71.21
N LYS A 313 -29.87 -7.66 -70.59
CA LYS A 313 -29.81 -6.34 -71.25
C LYS A 313 -28.78 -6.34 -72.39
N LYS A 314 -27.62 -6.98 -72.21
CA LYS A 314 -26.59 -7.13 -73.25
C LYS A 314 -27.06 -8.03 -74.39
N ALA A 315 -27.76 -9.12 -74.10
CA ALA A 315 -28.39 -10.00 -75.08
C ALA A 315 -29.44 -9.22 -75.89
N LYS A 316 -30.39 -8.52 -75.25
CA LYS A 316 -31.38 -7.68 -75.93
C LYS A 316 -30.76 -6.54 -76.75
N ARG A 317 -29.60 -6.00 -76.33
CA ARG A 317 -28.82 -5.05 -77.15
C ARG A 317 -28.21 -5.72 -78.37
N LEU A 318 -27.49 -6.84 -78.19
CA LEU A 318 -26.88 -7.63 -79.26
C LEU A 318 -27.91 -8.25 -80.20
N GLU A 319 -29.12 -8.52 -79.73
CA GLU A 319 -30.27 -9.00 -80.51
C GLU A 319 -30.83 -7.88 -81.37
N LYS A 320 -31.05 -6.68 -80.81
CA LYS A 320 -31.46 -5.49 -81.56
C LYS A 320 -30.40 -5.01 -82.54
N GLU A 321 -29.12 -5.18 -82.21
CA GLU A 321 -27.98 -4.90 -83.08
C GLU A 321 -27.82 -5.98 -84.16
N ASN A 322 -28.03 -7.26 -83.84
CA ASN A 322 -28.15 -8.31 -84.85
C ASN A 322 -29.35 -8.10 -85.77
N GLU A 323 -30.52 -7.67 -85.27
CA GLU A 323 -31.65 -7.27 -86.12
C GLU A 323 -31.28 -6.10 -87.03
N ALA A 324 -30.57 -5.09 -86.53
CA ALA A 324 -30.12 -3.97 -87.36
C ALA A 324 -29.15 -4.44 -88.46
N LEU A 325 -28.19 -5.30 -88.12
CA LEU A 325 -27.30 -5.98 -89.06
C LEU A 325 -28.05 -6.95 -90.00
N ARG A 326 -29.16 -7.54 -89.56
CA ARG A 326 -30.00 -8.44 -90.36
C ARG A 326 -30.80 -7.63 -91.38
N ARG A 327 -31.44 -6.54 -90.97
CA ARG A 327 -32.08 -5.56 -91.86
C ARG A 327 -31.08 -4.92 -92.83
N GLN A 328 -29.85 -4.67 -92.39
CA GLN A 328 -28.77 -4.20 -93.29
C GLN A 328 -28.34 -5.29 -94.28
N LYS A 329 -28.21 -6.55 -93.84
CA LYS A 329 -27.95 -7.71 -94.71
C LYS A 329 -29.12 -8.02 -95.64
N GLU A 330 -30.35 -7.78 -95.24
CA GLU A 330 -31.56 -7.94 -96.05
C GLU A 330 -31.65 -6.80 -97.07
N ALA A 331 -31.25 -5.57 -96.73
CA ALA A 331 -31.13 -4.47 -97.68
C ALA A 331 -29.98 -4.68 -98.70
N THR A 332 -28.81 -5.19 -98.28
CA THR A 332 -27.74 -5.53 -99.22
C THR A 332 -28.05 -6.79 -100.02
N ALA A 333 -28.71 -7.79 -99.43
CA ALA A 333 -29.23 -8.96 -100.15
C ALA A 333 -30.33 -8.56 -101.13
N ALA A 334 -31.23 -7.63 -100.81
CA ALA A 334 -32.23 -7.10 -101.74
C ALA A 334 -31.57 -6.33 -102.90
N ASN A 335 -30.51 -5.56 -102.65
CA ASN A 335 -29.73 -4.94 -103.73
C ASN A 335 -28.97 -5.98 -104.58
N ILE A 336 -28.42 -7.04 -103.97
CA ILE A 336 -27.79 -8.16 -104.68
C ILE A 336 -28.82 -8.97 -105.48
N ILE A 337 -30.00 -9.19 -104.93
CA ILE A 337 -31.15 -9.82 -105.60
C ILE A 337 -31.57 -8.94 -106.77
N ARG A 338 -31.69 -7.61 -106.62
CA ARG A 338 -32.03 -6.72 -107.75
C ARG A 338 -30.97 -6.74 -108.85
N MET A 339 -29.68 -6.76 -108.52
CA MET A 339 -28.59 -6.96 -109.49
C MET A 339 -28.59 -8.37 -110.11
N ALA A 340 -29.02 -9.38 -109.35
CA ALA A 340 -29.18 -10.76 -109.82
C ALA A 340 -30.44 -10.92 -110.68
N GLU A 341 -31.49 -10.16 -110.43
CA GLU A 341 -32.72 -10.04 -111.21
C GLU A 341 -32.42 -9.28 -112.50
N GLU A 342 -31.71 -8.16 -112.47
CA GLU A 342 -31.20 -7.49 -113.68
C GLU A 342 -30.35 -8.46 -114.54
N ARG A 343 -29.53 -9.33 -113.93
CA ARG A 343 -28.84 -10.44 -114.61
C ARG A 343 -29.75 -11.57 -115.06
N GLN A 344 -30.76 -11.94 -114.27
CA GLN A 344 -31.73 -13.00 -114.59
C GLN A 344 -32.63 -12.55 -115.74
N ASP A 345 -32.93 -11.26 -115.84
CA ASP A 345 -33.70 -10.64 -116.92
C ASP A 345 -32.89 -10.58 -118.21
N LEU A 346 -31.58 -10.29 -118.13
CA LEU A 346 -30.64 -10.46 -119.23
C LEU A 346 -30.53 -11.94 -119.65
N LYS A 347 -30.48 -12.87 -118.69
CA LYS A 347 -30.50 -14.30 -118.98
C LYS A 347 -31.82 -14.76 -119.57
N ILE A 348 -32.96 -14.30 -119.07
CA ILE A 348 -34.30 -14.59 -119.62
C ILE A 348 -34.42 -14.05 -121.05
N LYS A 349 -33.77 -12.93 -121.38
CA LYS A 349 -33.67 -12.43 -122.76
C LYS A 349 -32.82 -13.35 -123.68
N MET A 350 -31.86 -14.08 -123.13
CA MET A 350 -31.13 -15.16 -123.84
C MET A 350 -31.94 -16.47 -123.90
N ASP A 351 -32.40 -16.99 -122.75
CA ASP A 351 -33.24 -18.18 -122.64
C ASP A 351 -34.56 -18.03 -123.44
N ALA A 352 -35.05 -16.82 -123.71
CA ALA A 352 -36.21 -16.54 -124.58
C ALA A 352 -35.84 -16.38 -126.07
N ALA A 353 -34.57 -16.23 -126.42
CA ALA A 353 -34.09 -16.53 -127.77
C ALA A 353 -34.06 -18.06 -127.95
N ASP A 354 -33.42 -18.79 -127.03
CA ASP A 354 -33.30 -20.25 -127.11
C ASP A 354 -34.66 -20.98 -127.03
N LYS A 355 -35.59 -20.49 -126.20
CA LYS A 355 -36.96 -21.03 -126.15
C LYS A 355 -37.83 -20.66 -127.34
N LYS A 356 -37.48 -19.67 -128.18
CA LYS A 356 -38.13 -19.53 -129.50
C LYS A 356 -37.71 -20.68 -130.42
N THR A 357 -36.45 -21.11 -130.33
CA THR A 357 -35.92 -22.29 -131.00
C THR A 357 -36.62 -23.57 -130.52
N GLU A 358 -36.77 -23.77 -129.20
CA GLU A 358 -37.49 -24.94 -128.66
C GLU A 358 -39.00 -24.92 -128.91
N LYS A 359 -39.68 -23.77 -128.79
CA LYS A 359 -41.16 -23.74 -128.88
C LYS A 359 -41.68 -23.98 -130.29
N LEU A 360 -40.84 -23.83 -131.32
CA LEU A 360 -41.12 -24.29 -132.68
C LEU A 360 -40.91 -25.80 -132.84
N MET A 361 -40.00 -26.45 -132.10
CA MET A 361 -39.99 -27.92 -131.99
C MET A 361 -41.22 -28.43 -131.22
N SER A 362 -41.70 -27.66 -130.24
CA SER A 362 -42.92 -27.93 -129.46
C SER A 362 -44.24 -27.84 -130.26
N ILE A 363 -44.21 -27.49 -131.56
CA ILE A 363 -45.34 -27.70 -132.50
C ILE A 363 -45.88 -29.13 -132.39
N ILE A 364 -44.97 -30.11 -132.27
CA ILE A 364 -45.21 -31.47 -132.74
C ILE A 364 -46.02 -32.31 -131.74
N GLN A 365 -45.91 -32.05 -130.43
CA GLN A 365 -46.53 -32.92 -129.40
C GLN A 365 -47.94 -32.46 -128.95
N GLN A 366 -48.14 -31.16 -128.67
CA GLN A 366 -49.39 -30.73 -128.01
C GLN A 366 -50.62 -30.64 -128.93
N MET A 367 -50.50 -30.90 -130.24
CA MET A 367 -51.66 -31.17 -131.10
C MET A 367 -52.35 -32.52 -130.82
N GLN A 368 -51.69 -33.47 -130.14
CA GLN A 368 -52.17 -34.86 -130.11
C GLN A 368 -53.17 -35.18 -128.98
N HIS A 369 -53.19 -34.43 -127.89
CA HIS A 369 -54.11 -34.67 -126.75
C HIS A 369 -54.98 -33.44 -126.43
N GLN A 370 -55.87 -33.13 -127.38
CA GLN A 370 -57.32 -32.95 -127.21
C GLN A 370 -57.76 -32.58 -125.76
N GLY A 371 -58.33 -31.41 -125.44
CA GLY A 371 -59.31 -30.58 -126.18
C GLY A 371 -60.68 -30.76 -125.53
N ARG A 372 -61.43 -29.73 -125.09
CA ARG A 372 -61.58 -28.32 -125.53
C ARG A 372 -61.39 -27.37 -124.32
N LYS A 373 -60.55 -26.31 -124.39
CA LYS A 373 -60.81 -24.93 -124.86
C LYS A 373 -61.83 -24.14 -124.00
N VAL A 374 -61.47 -23.05 -123.27
CA VAL A 374 -60.97 -21.67 -123.67
C VAL A 374 -62.14 -20.73 -124.03
N PRO A 375 -62.16 -19.39 -123.72
CA PRO A 375 -61.09 -18.42 -123.39
C PRO A 375 -61.10 -17.89 -121.92
N SER A 376 -60.16 -17.08 -121.38
CA SER A 376 -59.55 -15.76 -121.76
C SER A 376 -60.53 -14.56 -121.64
N GLU A 377 -60.16 -13.34 -121.20
CA GLU A 377 -58.82 -12.71 -121.08
C GLU A 377 -58.71 -11.59 -120.00
N MET A 378 -57.50 -11.02 -119.86
CA MET A 378 -56.90 -10.10 -118.86
C MET A 378 -57.55 -8.72 -118.59
N ALA A 379 -57.27 -8.10 -117.41
CA ALA A 379 -56.63 -6.75 -117.28
C ALA A 379 -56.42 -6.24 -115.81
N SER A 380 -55.37 -5.40 -115.59
CA SER A 380 -55.18 -4.33 -114.55
C SER A 380 -55.44 -4.61 -113.03
N THR A 381 -54.48 -4.48 -112.08
CA THR A 381 -53.80 -3.27 -111.48
C THR A 381 -54.74 -2.29 -110.75
N VAL A 382 -54.48 -1.70 -109.56
CA VAL A 382 -53.28 -1.69 -108.66
C VAL A 382 -53.62 -1.23 -107.21
N GLU A 383 -52.78 -1.62 -106.22
CA GLU A 383 -52.56 -1.09 -104.84
C GLU A 383 -53.65 -0.79 -103.77
N SER A 384 -53.19 -0.95 -102.50
CA SER A 384 -53.48 -0.13 -101.29
C SER A 384 -54.64 -0.44 -100.30
N ARG A 385 -54.23 -1.16 -99.22
CA ARG A 385 -54.22 -0.70 -97.80
C ARG A 385 -55.42 -1.00 -96.85
N LYS A 386 -55.05 -1.43 -95.61
CA LYS A 386 -55.77 -1.43 -94.30
C LYS A 386 -56.76 -2.58 -93.90
N ASN A 387 -56.25 -3.44 -93.00
CA ASN A 387 -56.71 -3.66 -91.60
C ASN A 387 -57.72 -4.79 -91.22
N SER A 388 -57.53 -5.33 -90.00
CA SER A 388 -58.40 -6.19 -89.14
C SER A 388 -58.60 -7.69 -89.47
N GLY A 389 -58.86 -8.50 -88.41
CA GLY A 389 -58.91 -9.99 -88.39
C GLY A 389 -57.53 -10.60 -88.10
N GLU A 390 -57.25 -11.43 -87.07
CA GLU A 390 -57.94 -12.60 -86.45
C GLU A 390 -57.90 -13.87 -87.34
N SER A 391 -57.75 -15.10 -86.84
CA SER A 391 -57.98 -15.63 -85.47
C SER A 391 -57.11 -16.86 -85.09
N MET A 392 -57.03 -17.16 -83.77
CA MET A 392 -57.04 -18.50 -83.11
C MET A 392 -55.87 -19.50 -83.40
N GLU A 393 -55.66 -20.61 -82.65
CA GLU A 393 -56.47 -21.38 -81.66
C GLU A 393 -55.73 -21.73 -80.33
N HIS A 394 -56.52 -21.96 -79.25
CA HIS A 394 -56.40 -22.78 -78.01
C HIS A 394 -55.04 -23.35 -77.50
N GLY A 395 -54.78 -23.60 -76.19
CA GLY A 395 -55.60 -23.56 -74.95
C GLY A 395 -54.90 -24.33 -73.78
N GLU A 396 -55.31 -24.38 -72.49
CA GLU A 396 -56.37 -23.66 -71.73
C GLU A 396 -55.83 -22.96 -70.44
N ASP A 397 -56.06 -23.23 -69.13
CA ASP A 397 -56.76 -24.24 -68.29
C ASP A 397 -57.08 -23.63 -66.85
N SER A 398 -57.49 -24.39 -65.82
CA SER A 398 -58.08 -23.98 -64.51
C SER A 398 -57.13 -23.91 -63.25
N ASP A 399 -57.47 -23.60 -61.97
CA ASP A 399 -58.74 -23.37 -61.21
C ASP A 399 -58.56 -22.62 -59.81
N TYR A 400 -59.65 -22.09 -59.19
CA TYR A 400 -59.97 -21.66 -57.76
C TYR A 400 -58.91 -21.11 -56.73
N SER A 401 -59.21 -20.39 -55.60
CA SER A 401 -60.41 -19.81 -54.89
C SER A 401 -60.01 -18.75 -53.80
N GLU A 402 -60.92 -17.82 -53.43
CA GLU A 402 -61.31 -17.25 -52.07
C GLU A 402 -60.27 -17.06 -50.90
N ASP A 403 -60.37 -16.11 -49.93
CA ASP A 403 -61.40 -15.09 -49.60
C ASP A 403 -60.93 -13.89 -48.69
N ALA A 404 -61.79 -12.85 -48.64
CA ALA A 404 -62.19 -11.85 -47.60
C ALA A 404 -61.32 -11.32 -46.39
N GLU A 405 -61.35 -9.97 -46.23
CA GLU A 405 -61.77 -9.13 -45.05
C GLU A 405 -61.07 -9.23 -43.64
N GLU A 406 -61.09 -8.25 -42.69
CA GLU A 406 -61.64 -6.87 -42.56
C GLU A 406 -60.89 -6.03 -41.45
N GLU A 407 -61.08 -4.70 -41.41
CA GLU A 407 -61.02 -3.73 -40.25
C GLU A 407 -59.77 -3.69 -39.28
N GLY A 408 -59.54 -2.72 -38.38
CA GLY A 408 -60.12 -1.37 -38.15
C GLY A 408 -59.78 -0.79 -36.74
N GLU A 409 -59.20 0.42 -36.66
CA GLU A 409 -59.03 1.31 -35.46
C GLU A 409 -58.30 0.73 -34.19
N GLY A 410 -57.92 1.46 -33.12
CA GLY A 410 -57.76 2.91 -32.86
C GLY A 410 -57.60 3.24 -31.35
N SER A 411 -56.73 4.21 -30.96
CA SER A 411 -56.49 4.73 -29.57
C SER A 411 -55.89 3.73 -28.53
N ASP A 412 -55.32 4.11 -27.38
CA ASP A 412 -55.16 5.44 -26.72
C ASP A 412 -53.85 5.55 -25.88
N GLN A 413 -53.72 6.61 -25.07
CA GLN A 413 -52.55 7.04 -24.26
C GLN A 413 -52.26 6.23 -22.97
N ASP A 414 -51.02 6.26 -22.44
CA ASP A 414 -50.62 7.04 -21.22
C ASP A 414 -49.09 6.97 -20.92
N ASP A 415 -48.59 7.80 -20.00
CA ASP A 415 -47.18 7.95 -19.54
C ASP A 415 -46.71 6.86 -18.53
N THR A 416 -45.41 6.50 -18.51
CA THR A 416 -44.61 6.39 -17.25
C THR A 416 -43.08 6.14 -17.41
N GLU A 417 -42.33 6.85 -16.57
CA GLU A 417 -40.97 6.71 -15.97
C GLU A 417 -39.89 5.70 -16.47
N GLU A 418 -38.62 6.15 -16.43
CA GLU A 418 -37.41 5.33 -16.57
C GLU A 418 -37.07 4.54 -15.29
N GLU A 419 -37.23 3.20 -15.27
CA GLU A 419 -36.56 2.35 -14.26
C GLU A 419 -35.18 1.85 -14.73
N MET A 420 -34.16 2.08 -13.91
CA MET A 420 -32.82 1.49 -14.12
C MET A 420 -32.78 0.03 -13.66
N PRO A 421 -32.25 -0.92 -14.46
CA PRO A 421 -32.11 -2.32 -14.03
C PRO A 421 -31.09 -2.48 -12.88
N PRO A 422 -31.33 -3.40 -11.92
CA PRO A 422 -30.59 -3.47 -10.67
C PRO A 422 -29.13 -3.92 -10.83
N SER A 423 -28.25 -3.38 -9.99
CA SER A 423 -26.81 -3.67 -10.00
C SER A 423 -26.50 -5.12 -9.60
N ARG A 424 -25.80 -5.85 -10.47
CA ARG A 424 -25.31 -7.21 -10.16
C ARG A 424 -24.33 -7.17 -8.97
N PRO A 425 -24.43 -8.11 -8.01
CA PRO A 425 -23.48 -8.18 -6.90
C PRO A 425 -22.08 -8.57 -7.40
N GLN A 426 -21.06 -7.82 -6.98
CA GLN A 426 -19.66 -8.10 -7.31
C GLN A 426 -19.14 -9.32 -6.52
N PRO A 427 -18.23 -10.14 -7.09
CA PRO A 427 -17.64 -11.27 -6.39
C PRO A 427 -16.77 -10.81 -5.20
N PRO A 428 -16.76 -11.55 -4.07
CA PRO A 428 -16.10 -11.11 -2.85
C PRO A 428 -14.58 -11.18 -2.94
N GLN A 429 -13.91 -10.08 -2.57
CA GLN A 429 -12.45 -10.08 -2.41
C GLN A 429 -12.02 -10.92 -1.19
N PRO A 430 -10.93 -11.72 -1.26
CA PRO A 430 -10.65 -12.76 -0.26
C PRO A 430 -10.52 -12.29 1.20
N GLY A 431 -9.98 -11.09 1.45
CA GLY A 431 -9.77 -10.59 2.82
C GLY A 431 -11.06 -10.23 3.56
N LEU A 432 -12.09 -9.75 2.85
CA LEU A 432 -13.33 -9.24 3.45
C LEU A 432 -14.24 -10.34 4.05
N VAL A 433 -14.02 -11.61 3.69
CA VAL A 433 -14.80 -12.75 4.20
C VAL A 433 -14.54 -13.01 5.68
N SER A 434 -13.31 -12.78 6.16
CA SER A 434 -12.96 -12.93 7.57
C SER A 434 -13.65 -11.88 8.44
N ASN A 435 -13.51 -10.60 8.08
CA ASN A 435 -14.07 -9.47 8.82
C ASN A 435 -15.60 -9.53 8.91
N LYS A 436 -16.29 -9.99 7.85
CA LYS A 436 -17.75 -10.19 7.89
C LYS A 436 -18.18 -11.28 8.88
N ARG A 437 -17.44 -12.39 8.97
CA ARG A 437 -17.72 -13.43 9.98
C ARG A 437 -17.44 -12.92 11.40
N LEU A 438 -16.36 -12.15 11.59
CA LEU A 438 -16.05 -11.53 12.88
C LEU A 438 -17.15 -10.55 13.30
N ALA A 439 -17.65 -9.71 12.39
CA ALA A 439 -18.75 -8.79 12.64
C ALA A 439 -20.03 -9.53 13.08
N GLN A 440 -20.39 -10.61 12.37
CA GLN A 440 -21.55 -11.44 12.70
C GLN A 440 -21.39 -12.21 14.04
N ILE A 441 -20.16 -12.55 14.43
CA ILE A 441 -19.88 -13.20 15.72
C ILE A 441 -19.99 -12.20 16.89
N LEU A 442 -19.67 -10.93 16.65
CA LEU A 442 -19.68 -9.86 17.66
C LEU A 442 -21.03 -9.13 17.76
N ASP A 443 -21.78 -8.96 16.66
CA ASP A 443 -23.11 -8.33 16.65
C ASP A 443 -24.20 -9.32 17.09
N ARG A 444 -24.08 -9.81 18.33
CA ARG A 444 -25.07 -10.68 18.97
C ARG A 444 -26.04 -9.85 19.82
N PRO A 445 -27.36 -10.07 19.73
CA PRO A 445 -28.29 -9.43 20.64
C PRO A 445 -27.92 -9.77 22.09
N LEU A 446 -28.01 -8.77 22.98
CA LEU A 446 -27.68 -8.86 24.41
C LEU A 446 -26.20 -9.17 24.74
N PHE A 447 -25.25 -8.99 23.81
CA PHE A 447 -23.82 -9.03 24.17
C PHE A 447 -23.48 -7.90 25.17
N PRO A 448 -22.79 -8.17 26.29
CA PRO A 448 -22.69 -7.25 27.42
C PRO A 448 -21.60 -6.17 27.25
N TRP A 449 -21.63 -5.42 26.15
CA TRP A 449 -20.60 -4.44 25.75
C TRP A 449 -20.22 -3.46 26.86
N LYS A 450 -21.21 -2.85 27.55
CA LYS A 450 -20.98 -1.96 28.70
C LYS A 450 -20.14 -2.60 29.81
N ARG A 451 -20.39 -3.88 30.14
CA ARG A 451 -19.64 -4.59 31.19
C ARG A 451 -18.23 -4.98 30.72
N LEU A 452 -18.07 -5.31 29.44
CA LEU A 452 -16.80 -5.67 28.84
C LEU A 452 -15.86 -4.46 28.76
N ILE A 453 -16.32 -3.34 28.20
CA ILE A 453 -15.55 -2.09 28.08
C ILE A 453 -15.20 -1.53 29.47
N LEU A 454 -16.16 -1.48 30.39
CA LEU A 454 -15.90 -1.06 31.77
C LEU A 454 -14.93 -2.00 32.50
N GLY A 455 -15.03 -3.31 32.27
CA GLY A 455 -14.11 -4.31 32.81
C GLY A 455 -12.68 -4.17 32.27
N PHE A 456 -12.53 -3.83 30.99
CA PHE A 456 -11.24 -3.50 30.38
C PHE A 456 -10.63 -2.23 30.98
N SER A 457 -11.42 -1.15 31.06
CA SER A 457 -11.00 0.12 31.68
C SER A 457 -10.56 -0.06 33.15
N ILE A 458 -11.35 -0.76 33.97
CA ILE A 458 -10.99 -1.08 35.35
C ILE A 458 -9.73 -1.97 35.41
N GLY A 459 -9.64 -2.98 34.53
CA GLY A 459 -8.48 -3.87 34.44
C GLY A 459 -7.18 -3.12 34.10
N GLN A 460 -7.23 -2.19 33.14
CA GLN A 460 -6.11 -1.33 32.79
C GLN A 460 -5.73 -0.40 33.96
N TYR A 461 -6.71 0.28 34.58
CA TYR A 461 -6.45 1.14 35.74
C TYR A 461 -5.81 0.37 36.91
N VAL A 462 -6.27 -0.86 37.19
CA VAL A 462 -5.68 -1.73 38.24
C VAL A 462 -4.26 -2.16 37.84
N PHE A 463 -4.01 -2.52 36.58
CA PHE A 463 -2.68 -2.87 36.08
C PHE A 463 -1.69 -1.70 36.22
N GLU A 464 -2.04 -0.51 35.72
CA GLU A 464 -1.21 0.70 35.80
C GLU A 464 -1.00 1.16 37.24
N SER A 465 -2.02 1.01 38.10
CA SER A 465 -1.89 1.23 39.54
C SER A 465 -0.91 0.26 40.20
N LEU A 466 -0.93 -1.03 39.84
CA LEU A 466 0.02 -2.03 40.34
C LEU A 466 1.44 -1.72 39.90
N LEU A 467 1.66 -1.33 38.63
CA LEU A 467 2.98 -0.87 38.16
C LEU A 467 3.44 0.37 38.93
N THR A 468 2.58 1.36 39.11
CA THR A 468 2.88 2.59 39.86
C THR A 468 3.20 2.30 41.33
N LEU A 469 2.52 1.33 41.96
CA LEU A 469 2.81 0.88 43.32
C LEU A 469 4.13 0.09 43.43
N ARG A 470 4.54 -0.66 42.38
CA ARG A 470 5.89 -1.26 42.32
C ARG A 470 6.94 -0.17 42.26
N GLN A 471 6.78 0.80 41.35
CA GLN A 471 7.68 1.94 41.24
C GLN A 471 7.77 2.74 42.55
N TYR A 472 6.64 3.00 43.21
CA TYR A 472 6.58 3.73 44.48
C TYR A 472 7.36 3.05 45.62
N ARG A 473 7.58 1.72 45.57
CA ARG A 473 8.44 1.01 46.53
C ARG A 473 9.93 1.25 46.25
N ILE A 474 10.36 1.26 44.99
CA ILE A 474 11.74 1.60 44.63
C ILE A 474 12.02 3.08 44.91
N LEU A 475 11.03 3.96 44.72
CA LEU A 475 11.08 5.37 45.12
C LEU A 475 11.13 5.61 46.64
N GLN A 476 11.19 4.57 47.48
CA GLN A 476 11.49 4.67 48.92
C GLN A 476 12.95 4.34 49.27
N ALA A 477 13.77 3.96 48.29
CA ALA A 477 15.20 3.77 48.47
C ALA A 477 15.88 5.06 48.96
N ARG A 478 16.77 4.94 49.94
CA ARG A 478 17.47 6.07 50.59
C ARG A 478 18.88 6.33 50.06
N LYS A 479 19.35 5.59 49.06
CA LYS A 479 20.70 5.72 48.48
C LYS A 479 20.63 5.63 46.95
N PRO A 480 21.46 6.40 46.22
CA PRO A 480 21.56 6.27 44.77
C PRO A 480 22.11 4.89 44.36
N PRO A 481 21.75 4.39 43.15
CA PRO A 481 22.38 3.21 42.56
C PRO A 481 23.89 3.36 42.47
N ALA A 482 24.63 2.25 42.61
CA ALA A 482 26.10 2.25 42.66
C ALA A 482 26.77 2.95 41.45
N VAL A 483 26.16 2.88 40.26
CA VAL A 483 26.61 3.56 39.02
C VAL A 483 26.54 5.09 39.14
N LEU A 484 25.56 5.60 39.88
CA LEU A 484 25.26 7.04 40.00
C LEU A 484 25.78 7.66 41.31
N ALA A 485 26.15 6.84 42.29
CA ALA A 485 26.54 7.27 43.64
C ALA A 485 27.80 8.15 43.73
N LYS A 486 28.59 8.24 42.65
CA LYS A 486 29.74 9.16 42.52
C LYS A 486 29.38 10.52 41.90
N GLU A 487 28.30 10.59 41.12
CA GLU A 487 27.95 11.76 40.29
C GLU A 487 26.71 12.52 40.81
N ILE A 488 25.87 11.88 41.63
CA ILE A 488 24.63 12.46 42.14
C ILE A 488 24.74 12.66 43.66
N PRO A 489 24.77 13.91 44.16
CA PRO A 489 24.83 14.17 45.60
C PRO A 489 23.50 13.79 46.27
N GLN A 490 23.59 13.35 47.52
CA GLN A 490 22.45 12.80 48.28
C GLN A 490 21.25 13.77 48.36
N ASN A 491 21.51 15.08 48.50
CA ASN A 491 20.48 16.14 48.50
C ASN A 491 19.64 16.13 47.19
N THR A 492 20.27 16.05 46.02
CA THR A 492 19.57 15.94 44.73
C THR A 492 18.87 14.59 44.58
N PHE A 493 19.46 13.49 45.05
CA PHE A 493 18.80 12.19 45.06
C PHE A 493 17.52 12.21 45.92
N ASP A 494 17.56 12.71 47.15
CA ASP A 494 16.39 12.78 48.02
C ASP A 494 15.31 13.72 47.48
N LYS A 495 15.70 14.83 46.81
CA LYS A 495 14.81 15.73 46.06
C LYS A 495 14.13 15.00 44.89
N SER A 496 14.87 14.26 44.06
CA SER A 496 14.29 13.52 42.92
C SER A 496 13.39 12.36 43.35
N GLN A 497 13.76 11.67 44.44
CA GLN A 497 12.91 10.64 45.04
C GLN A 497 11.62 11.23 45.63
N ALA A 498 11.68 12.41 46.28
CA ALA A 498 10.49 13.11 46.76
C ALA A 498 9.57 13.54 45.60
N TYR A 499 10.13 14.01 44.49
CA TYR A 499 9.41 14.39 43.27
C TYR A 499 8.73 13.18 42.61
N GLY A 500 9.48 12.08 42.41
CA GLY A 500 8.95 10.83 41.88
C GLY A 500 7.82 10.26 42.74
N ARG A 501 7.98 10.26 44.07
CA ARG A 501 6.90 9.85 45.00
C ARG A 501 5.66 10.73 44.88
N ALA A 502 5.81 12.04 44.77
CA ALA A 502 4.69 12.97 44.61
C ALA A 502 3.98 12.79 43.26
N LYS A 503 4.73 12.56 42.17
CA LYS A 503 4.16 12.21 40.85
C LYS A 503 3.41 10.88 40.87
N ALA A 504 3.95 9.85 41.50
CA ALA A 504 3.28 8.55 41.64
C ALA A 504 1.99 8.64 42.47
N GLN A 505 2.00 9.38 43.59
CA GLN A 505 0.79 9.65 44.40
C GLN A 505 -0.28 10.40 43.59
N PHE A 506 0.12 11.46 42.88
CA PHE A 506 -0.80 12.22 42.01
C PHE A 506 -1.36 11.36 40.88
N SER A 507 -0.55 10.50 40.26
CA SER A 507 -0.97 9.57 39.20
C SER A 507 -2.05 8.59 39.69
N LEU A 508 -1.88 8.00 40.87
CA LEU A 508 -2.89 7.11 41.47
C LEU A 508 -4.21 7.86 41.77
N VAL A 509 -4.15 9.06 42.35
CA VAL A 509 -5.36 9.84 42.71
C VAL A 509 -6.08 10.38 41.48
N SER A 510 -5.35 10.90 40.49
CA SER A 510 -5.94 11.41 39.24
C SER A 510 -6.44 10.29 38.33
N GLY A 511 -5.78 9.12 38.34
CA GLY A 511 -6.27 7.89 37.70
C GLY A 511 -7.58 7.41 38.33
N LEU A 512 -7.66 7.34 39.66
CA LEU A 512 -8.89 6.98 40.37
C LEU A 512 -10.04 7.94 40.05
N TRP A 513 -9.78 9.24 40.07
CA TRP A 513 -10.76 10.27 39.69
C TRP A 513 -11.25 10.09 38.25
N SER A 514 -10.34 9.86 37.30
CA SER A 514 -10.67 9.57 35.89
C SER A 514 -11.48 8.28 35.74
N GLN A 515 -11.18 7.25 36.54
CA GLN A 515 -11.91 5.97 36.53
C GLN A 515 -13.34 6.11 37.11
N ILE A 516 -13.51 6.95 38.14
CA ILE A 516 -14.83 7.32 38.68
C ILE A 516 -15.64 8.10 37.64
N GLN A 517 -15.00 9.05 36.94
CA GLN A 517 -15.63 9.80 35.84
C GLN A 517 -16.07 8.87 34.70
N ASN A 518 -15.19 7.96 34.23
CA ASN A 518 -15.52 6.99 33.19
C ASN A 518 -16.68 6.07 33.61
N PHE A 519 -16.63 5.51 34.82
CA PHE A 519 -17.73 4.71 35.38
C PHE A 519 -19.05 5.49 35.36
N ALA A 520 -19.07 6.73 35.85
CA ALA A 520 -20.26 7.56 35.87
C ALA A 520 -20.76 7.90 34.45
N PHE A 521 -19.86 8.18 33.52
CA PHE A 521 -20.16 8.54 32.14
C PHE A 521 -20.85 7.39 31.38
N ILE A 522 -20.37 6.16 31.57
CA ILE A 522 -20.98 4.93 31.03
C ILE A 522 -22.26 4.54 31.78
N HIS A 523 -22.27 4.63 33.13
CA HIS A 523 -23.39 4.17 33.95
C HIS A 523 -24.63 5.07 33.81
N PHE A 524 -24.45 6.39 33.76
CA PHE A 524 -25.55 7.35 33.59
C PHE A 524 -25.92 7.62 32.13
N ASP A 525 -25.37 6.88 31.16
CA ASP A 525 -25.61 7.06 29.72
C ASP A 525 -25.46 8.53 29.28
N VAL A 526 -24.29 9.11 29.57
CA VAL A 526 -24.02 10.52 29.27
C VAL A 526 -23.81 10.75 27.77
N LEU A 527 -23.28 9.76 27.03
CA LEU A 527 -23.13 9.82 25.57
C LEU A 527 -24.45 10.13 24.82
N PRO A 528 -25.53 9.33 24.93
CA PRO A 528 -26.78 9.62 24.22
C PRO A 528 -27.46 10.90 24.72
N LYS A 529 -27.31 11.27 26.00
CA LYS A 529 -27.84 12.54 26.55
C LYS A 529 -27.11 13.77 26.00
N LEU A 530 -25.80 13.69 25.82
CA LEU A 530 -25.01 14.76 25.20
C LEU A 530 -25.25 14.81 23.68
N TRP A 531 -25.51 13.66 23.05
CA TRP A 531 -25.92 13.59 21.64
C TRP A 531 -27.28 14.27 21.42
N SER A 532 -28.32 13.95 22.20
CA SER A 532 -29.61 14.62 22.07
C SER A 532 -29.53 16.12 22.40
N LEU A 533 -28.82 16.51 23.47
CA LEU A 533 -28.63 17.92 23.84
C LEU A 533 -27.98 18.75 22.73
N THR A 534 -26.93 18.23 22.09
CA THR A 534 -26.26 18.95 20.99
C THR A 534 -27.07 18.95 19.70
N GLY A 535 -27.92 17.95 19.47
CA GLY A 535 -28.87 17.91 18.36
C GLY A 535 -29.98 18.95 18.52
N ASP A 536 -30.62 18.97 19.69
CA ASP A 536 -31.61 19.99 20.08
C ASP A 536 -31.05 21.41 19.99
N TRP A 537 -29.82 21.62 20.48
CA TRP A 537 -29.18 22.93 20.41
C TRP A 537 -28.90 23.36 18.96
N LEU A 538 -28.39 22.45 18.12
CA LEU A 538 -28.13 22.68 16.71
C LEU A 538 -29.42 23.02 15.95
N LEU A 539 -30.49 22.22 16.13
CA LEU A 539 -31.78 22.41 15.45
C LEU A 539 -32.47 23.74 15.83
N ARG A 540 -32.23 24.25 17.04
CA ARG A 540 -32.82 25.52 17.53
C ARG A 540 -32.04 26.77 17.08
N HIS A 541 -30.73 26.67 16.86
CA HIS A 541 -29.87 27.86 16.67
C HIS A 541 -29.10 27.90 15.34
N ALA A 542 -28.91 26.78 14.66
CA ALA A 542 -28.14 26.74 13.41
C ALA A 542 -29.06 26.82 12.17
N PRO A 543 -28.68 27.60 11.13
CA PRO A 543 -29.40 27.61 9.85
C PRO A 543 -29.52 26.20 9.23
N ALA A 544 -30.66 25.92 8.59
CA ALA A 544 -31.04 24.59 8.09
C ALA A 544 -29.99 23.86 7.22
N ARG A 545 -29.05 24.59 6.57
CA ARG A 545 -27.90 24.01 5.87
C ARG A 545 -26.94 23.19 6.74
N PHE A 546 -27.05 23.29 8.07
CA PHE A 546 -26.23 22.59 9.07
C PHE A 546 -27.01 21.49 9.82
N SER A 547 -28.16 21.02 9.34
CA SER A 547 -28.98 20.00 10.01
C SER A 547 -28.48 18.55 9.87
N GLY A 548 -27.44 18.28 9.06
CA GLY A 548 -26.96 16.92 8.76
C GLY A 548 -26.02 16.31 9.81
N GLU A 549 -25.93 14.97 9.82
CA GLU A 549 -25.12 14.15 10.75
C GLU A 549 -23.70 14.69 11.00
N ILE A 550 -23.03 15.18 9.95
CA ILE A 550 -21.67 15.74 10.05
C ILE A 550 -21.63 16.98 10.95
N SER A 551 -22.60 17.89 10.82
CA SER A 551 -22.64 19.13 11.61
C SER A 551 -22.98 18.83 13.07
N HIS A 552 -23.92 17.89 13.30
CA HIS A 552 -24.23 17.38 14.64
C HIS A 552 -23.01 16.68 15.27
N SER A 553 -22.33 15.81 14.53
CA SER A 553 -21.11 15.13 14.98
C SER A 553 -19.99 16.11 15.37
N ILE A 554 -19.84 17.22 14.63
CA ILE A 554 -18.86 18.28 14.94
C ILE A 554 -19.23 18.99 16.25
N VAL A 555 -20.48 19.44 16.41
CA VAL A 555 -20.90 20.10 17.66
C VAL A 555 -20.79 19.13 18.84
N PHE A 556 -21.23 17.87 18.66
CA PHE A 556 -21.08 16.83 19.67
C PHE A 556 -19.63 16.62 20.11
N VAL A 557 -18.69 16.47 19.16
CA VAL A 557 -17.26 16.27 19.50
C VAL A 557 -16.66 17.49 20.20
N LEU A 558 -16.97 18.70 19.76
CA LEU A 558 -16.50 19.92 20.43
C LEU A 558 -17.07 20.06 21.85
N SER A 559 -18.38 19.79 22.04
CA SER A 559 -19.00 19.77 23.36
C SER A 559 -18.45 18.66 24.26
N PHE A 560 -18.19 17.46 23.72
CA PHE A 560 -17.61 16.34 24.45
C PHE A 560 -16.19 16.66 24.92
N ILE A 561 -15.33 17.20 24.04
CA ILE A 561 -13.98 17.62 24.43
C ILE A 561 -14.03 18.72 25.49
N LEU A 562 -14.93 19.71 25.36
CA LEU A 562 -15.10 20.76 26.36
C LEU A 562 -15.51 20.20 27.74
N VAL A 563 -16.46 19.25 27.78
CA VAL A 563 -16.87 18.57 29.02
C VAL A 563 -15.69 17.82 29.65
N GLN A 564 -14.95 17.02 28.86
CA GLN A 564 -13.79 16.28 29.35
C GLN A 564 -12.66 17.20 29.83
N GLN A 565 -12.45 18.36 29.19
CA GLN A 565 -11.50 19.38 29.66
C GLN A 565 -11.91 19.98 31.00
N VAL A 566 -13.19 20.35 31.18
CA VAL A 566 -13.69 20.89 32.46
C VAL A 566 -13.57 19.85 33.58
N LEU A 567 -13.88 18.58 33.29
CA LEU A 567 -13.75 17.46 34.23
C LEU A 567 -12.30 17.13 34.61
N GLY A 568 -11.34 17.34 33.70
CA GLY A 568 -9.90 17.17 33.94
C GLY A 568 -9.18 18.42 34.48
N LEU A 569 -9.79 19.61 34.40
CA LEU A 569 -9.17 20.88 34.78
C LEU A 569 -8.64 20.92 36.22
N PRO A 570 -9.33 20.38 37.26
CA PRO A 570 -8.80 20.36 38.62
C PRO A 570 -7.48 19.59 38.75
N ALA A 571 -7.36 18.45 38.06
CA ALA A 571 -6.13 17.66 38.04
C ALA A 571 -4.99 18.40 37.31
N LYS A 572 -5.30 19.09 36.18
CA LYS A 572 -4.32 19.92 35.46
C LYS A 572 -3.83 21.09 36.32
N LEU A 573 -4.73 21.79 36.99
CA LEU A 573 -4.40 22.91 37.89
C LEU A 573 -3.52 22.46 39.06
N TYR A 574 -3.86 21.34 39.72
CA TYR A 574 -3.04 20.76 40.78
C TYR A 574 -1.66 20.35 40.28
N SER A 575 -1.59 19.72 39.11
CA SER A 575 -0.30 19.33 38.50
C SER A 575 0.61 20.54 38.27
N THR A 576 0.12 21.60 37.60
CA THR A 576 0.93 22.79 37.31
C THR A 576 1.24 23.62 38.55
N PHE A 577 0.23 24.02 39.34
CA PHE A 577 0.37 25.05 40.37
C PHE A 577 0.60 24.51 41.80
N VAL A 578 0.57 23.19 42.00
CA VAL A 578 0.86 22.57 43.31
C VAL A 578 1.98 21.55 43.21
N LEU A 579 1.94 20.65 42.23
CA LEU A 579 2.96 19.61 42.07
C LEU A 579 4.25 20.16 41.46
N GLU A 580 4.21 20.74 40.26
CA GLU A 580 5.43 21.26 39.60
C GLU A 580 5.96 22.55 40.26
N GLU A 581 5.08 23.38 40.83
CA GLU A 581 5.46 24.56 41.62
C GLU A 581 6.27 24.17 42.87
N LYS A 582 5.85 23.13 43.62
CA LYS A 582 6.52 22.67 44.85
C LYS A 582 7.97 22.24 44.65
N PHE A 583 8.35 21.82 43.43
CA PHE A 583 9.71 21.44 43.08
C PHE A 583 10.42 22.49 42.21
N GLY A 584 9.84 23.68 42.06
CA GLY A 584 10.42 24.81 41.32
C GLY A 584 10.39 24.68 39.81
N PHE A 585 9.72 23.66 39.26
CA PHE A 585 9.65 23.40 37.81
C PHE A 585 8.66 24.29 37.09
N ASN A 586 7.54 24.67 37.72
CA ASN A 586 6.60 25.59 37.10
C ASN A 586 7.23 26.98 36.90
N LYS A 587 6.92 27.58 35.75
CA LYS A 587 7.23 28.98 35.41
C LYS A 587 6.03 29.70 34.79
N GLN A 588 4.90 29.01 34.59
CA GLN A 588 3.69 29.59 34.02
C GLN A 588 2.95 30.43 35.07
N THR A 589 2.58 31.65 34.70
CA THR A 589 1.60 32.44 35.46
C THR A 589 0.17 31.95 35.17
N PRO A 590 -0.80 32.17 36.07
CA PRO A 590 -2.20 31.84 35.81
C PRO A 590 -2.76 32.50 34.54
N ALA A 591 -2.33 33.74 34.24
CA ALA A 591 -2.71 34.45 33.02
C ALA A 591 -2.17 33.76 31.75
N LEU A 592 -0.92 33.29 31.77
CA LEU A 592 -0.34 32.53 30.65
C LEU A 592 -1.04 31.17 30.48
N PHE A 593 -1.30 30.45 31.57
CA PHE A 593 -2.01 29.17 31.55
C PHE A 593 -3.43 29.28 30.94
N VAL A 594 -4.20 30.31 31.33
CA VAL A 594 -5.53 30.56 30.76
C VAL A 594 -5.43 30.99 29.30
N THR A 595 -4.48 31.86 28.95
CA THR A 595 -4.23 32.29 27.56
C THR A 595 -3.91 31.09 26.66
N ASP A 596 -3.06 30.19 27.11
CA ASP A 596 -2.72 28.94 26.42
C ASP A 596 -3.92 28.00 26.27
N MET A 597 -4.76 27.88 27.29
CA MET A 597 -5.98 27.07 27.25
C MET A 597 -6.95 27.60 26.19
N VAL A 598 -7.14 28.93 26.13
CA VAL A 598 -7.96 29.60 25.11
C VAL A 598 -7.35 29.43 23.71
N LYS A 599 -6.05 29.65 23.53
CA LYS A 599 -5.34 29.43 22.25
C LYS A 599 -5.49 27.99 21.77
N SER A 600 -5.26 27.02 22.65
CA SER A 600 -5.39 25.59 22.34
C SER A 600 -6.80 25.22 21.88
N ASN A 601 -7.82 25.75 22.56
CA ASN A 601 -9.22 25.49 22.19
C ASN A 601 -9.65 26.21 20.92
N LEU A 602 -9.13 27.41 20.63
CA LEU A 602 -9.35 28.07 19.36
C LEU A 602 -8.76 27.27 18.19
N ILE A 603 -7.52 26.80 18.34
CA ILE A 603 -6.84 25.95 17.33
C ILE A 603 -7.59 24.63 17.16
N LEU A 604 -8.01 23.97 18.24
CA LEU A 604 -8.83 22.76 18.21
C LEU A 604 -10.14 23.00 17.43
N THR A 605 -10.84 24.09 17.72
CA THR A 605 -12.12 24.47 17.10
C THR A 605 -11.98 24.81 15.61
N VAL A 606 -10.81 25.26 15.17
CA VAL A 606 -10.52 25.49 13.75
C VAL A 606 -10.07 24.21 13.02
N VAL A 607 -9.25 23.37 13.66
CA VAL A 607 -8.58 22.23 13.02
C VAL A 607 -9.40 20.93 13.06
N VAL A 608 -10.12 20.64 14.15
CA VAL A 608 -10.88 19.38 14.26
C VAL A 608 -12.08 19.32 13.33
N PRO A 609 -12.94 20.35 13.17
CA PRO A 609 -14.12 20.28 12.30
C PRO A 609 -13.85 19.92 10.84
N PRO A 610 -12.87 20.48 10.11
CA PRO A 610 -12.61 20.09 8.72
C PRO A 610 -12.03 18.67 8.61
N ILE A 611 -11.21 18.23 9.57
CA ILE A 611 -10.69 16.85 9.61
C ILE A 611 -11.83 15.85 9.85
N LEU A 612 -12.69 16.12 10.83
CA LEU A 612 -13.85 15.29 11.16
C LEU A 612 -14.90 15.29 10.04
N ALA A 613 -15.14 16.43 9.38
CA ALA A 613 -15.98 16.51 8.20
C ALA A 613 -15.44 15.63 7.06
N GLY A 614 -14.12 15.69 6.79
CA GLY A 614 -13.47 14.84 5.80
C GLY A 614 -13.59 13.35 6.14
N PHE A 615 -13.26 12.98 7.38
CA PHE A 615 -13.37 11.62 7.92
C PHE A 615 -14.78 11.04 7.72
N LEU A 616 -15.80 11.74 8.20
CA LEU A 616 -17.20 11.30 8.11
C LEU A 616 -17.68 11.27 6.65
N LYS A 617 -17.33 12.27 5.84
CA LYS A 617 -17.79 12.35 4.44
C LYS A 617 -17.15 11.27 3.56
N ILE A 618 -15.91 10.86 3.83
CA ILE A 618 -15.27 9.72 3.17
C ILE A 618 -16.06 8.45 3.45
N ILE A 619 -16.36 8.16 4.72
CA ILE A 619 -17.10 6.96 5.13
C ILE A 619 -18.50 6.94 4.50
N GLN A 620 -19.27 8.03 4.64
CA GLN A 620 -20.60 8.18 4.04
C GLN A 620 -20.58 7.99 2.51
N LYS A 621 -19.54 8.46 1.81
CA LYS A 621 -19.45 8.38 0.33
C LYS A 621 -18.95 7.02 -0.18
N THR A 622 -18.13 6.30 0.60
CA THR A 622 -17.44 5.09 0.14
C THR A 622 -18.01 3.79 0.71
N GLY A 623 -18.94 3.87 1.65
CA GLY A 623 -19.68 2.72 2.18
C GLY A 623 -18.74 1.65 2.74
N THR A 624 -18.79 0.43 2.21
CA THR A 624 -17.92 -0.68 2.66
C THR A 624 -16.46 -0.56 2.20
N GLY A 625 -16.15 0.33 1.25
CA GLY A 625 -14.79 0.53 0.72
C GLY A 625 -13.92 1.51 1.52
N PHE A 626 -14.42 2.08 2.62
CA PHE A 626 -13.83 3.27 3.23
C PHE A 626 -12.39 3.13 3.72
N VAL A 627 -11.97 1.94 4.15
CA VAL A 627 -10.73 1.71 4.90
C VAL A 627 -9.49 2.30 4.22
N PHE A 628 -9.32 2.07 2.90
CA PHE A 628 -8.16 2.58 2.16
C PHE A 628 -8.21 4.11 1.97
N TYR A 629 -9.38 4.67 1.65
CA TYR A 629 -9.54 6.11 1.45
C TYR A 629 -9.36 6.89 2.76
N LEU A 630 -9.87 6.34 3.87
CA LEU A 630 -9.75 6.91 5.21
C LEU A 630 -8.30 6.84 5.71
N TRP A 631 -7.62 5.71 5.47
CA TRP A 631 -6.19 5.56 5.72
C TRP A 631 -5.37 6.59 4.92
N ALA A 632 -5.58 6.69 3.60
CA ALA A 632 -4.84 7.63 2.76
C ALA A 632 -5.09 9.11 3.15
N PHE A 633 -6.33 9.46 3.52
CA PHE A 633 -6.67 10.78 4.04
C PHE A 633 -5.96 11.07 5.36
N ALA A 634 -6.06 10.16 6.35
CA ALA A 634 -5.42 10.33 7.65
C ALA A 634 -3.89 10.33 7.56
N ALA A 635 -3.28 9.52 6.70
CA ALA A 635 -1.85 9.53 6.38
C ALA A 635 -1.41 10.89 5.80
N GLY A 636 -2.19 11.45 4.88
CA GLY A 636 -1.96 12.78 4.31
C GLY A 636 -2.06 13.89 5.37
N ILE A 637 -3.09 13.85 6.22
CA ILE A 637 -3.27 14.78 7.35
C ILE A 637 -2.13 14.63 8.37
N GLN A 638 -1.65 13.43 8.67
CA GLN A 638 -0.54 13.19 9.59
C GLN A 638 0.78 13.74 9.03
N LEU A 639 1.08 13.49 7.75
CA LEU A 639 2.28 14.03 7.08
C LEU A 639 2.24 15.57 6.99
N PHE A 640 1.06 16.13 6.72
CA PHE A 640 0.82 17.57 6.77
C PHE A 640 1.04 18.10 8.20
N ALA A 641 0.45 17.49 9.22
CA ALA A 641 0.57 17.92 10.61
C ALA A 641 2.01 17.88 11.15
N ILE A 642 2.79 16.84 10.84
CA ILE A 642 4.23 16.74 11.18
C ILE A 642 5.02 17.92 10.59
N THR A 643 4.61 18.43 9.43
CA THR A 643 5.27 19.57 8.76
C THR A 643 4.72 20.91 9.25
N ALA A 644 3.41 21.02 9.44
CA ALA A 644 2.68 22.25 9.72
C ALA A 644 2.71 22.65 11.20
N TYR A 645 2.73 21.71 12.14
CA TYR A 645 2.67 22.00 13.57
C TYR A 645 3.85 22.89 14.04
N PRO A 646 5.13 22.59 13.73
CA PRO A 646 6.24 23.45 14.15
C PRO A 646 6.27 24.81 13.44
N ILE A 647 5.67 24.91 12.24
CA ILE A 647 5.72 26.12 11.40
C ILE A 647 4.58 27.09 11.74
N PHE A 648 3.38 26.59 12.03
CA PHE A 648 2.16 27.41 12.19
C PHE A 648 1.53 27.34 13.58
N ILE A 649 1.73 26.26 14.33
CA ILE A 649 1.09 26.06 15.65
C ILE A 649 2.05 26.40 16.78
N GLN A 650 3.27 25.85 16.76
CA GLN A 650 4.27 26.08 17.80
C GLN A 650 4.61 27.58 18.03
N PRO A 651 4.74 28.43 16.99
CA PRO A 651 5.01 29.86 17.16
C PRO A 651 3.89 30.66 17.84
N LEU A 652 2.67 30.10 17.93
CA LEU A 652 1.55 30.74 18.64
C LEU A 652 1.68 30.60 20.17
N PHE A 653 2.47 29.64 20.64
CA PHE A 653 2.69 29.38 22.06
C PHE A 653 4.07 29.86 22.53
N ASN A 654 5.10 29.63 21.71
CA ASN A 654 6.50 29.82 22.06
C ASN A 654 7.20 30.67 21.00
N LYS A 655 8.09 31.58 21.42
CA LYS A 655 8.97 32.34 20.52
C LYS A 655 10.08 31.41 20.01
N LEU A 656 10.20 31.31 18.69
CA LEU A 656 11.38 30.75 18.03
C LEU A 656 12.26 31.91 17.55
N SER A 657 13.50 31.97 18.04
CA SER A 657 14.53 32.91 17.56
C SER A 657 15.67 32.14 16.91
N PRO A 658 16.31 32.64 15.84
CA PRO A 658 17.50 31.98 15.28
C PRO A 658 18.61 31.92 16.32
N LEU A 659 19.43 30.86 16.28
CA LEU A 659 20.62 30.78 17.14
C LEU A 659 21.64 31.86 16.75
N GLU A 660 22.20 32.53 17.76
CA GLU A 660 23.20 33.59 17.59
C GLU A 660 24.50 33.06 16.96
N ASP A 661 25.23 33.94 16.26
CA ASP A 661 26.48 33.57 15.60
C ASP A 661 27.62 33.42 16.61
N GLY A 662 28.14 32.20 16.72
CA GLY A 662 29.16 31.84 17.69
C GLY A 662 29.70 30.41 17.53
N GLU A 663 30.43 29.95 18.53
CA GLU A 663 31.13 28.66 18.51
C GLU A 663 30.17 27.47 18.33
N LEU A 664 29.07 27.42 19.10
CA LEU A 664 28.08 26.35 19.04
C LEU A 664 27.47 26.21 17.63
N LYS A 665 27.00 27.33 17.05
CA LYS A 665 26.43 27.36 15.70
C LYS A 665 27.43 26.86 14.65
N SER A 666 28.70 27.25 14.79
CA SER A 666 29.79 26.81 13.93
C SER A 666 30.07 25.31 14.05
N LYS A 667 30.17 24.79 15.29
CA LYS A 667 30.37 23.35 15.58
C LYS A 667 29.20 22.49 15.08
N VAL A 668 27.95 22.94 15.25
CA VAL A 668 26.76 22.21 14.80
C VAL A 668 26.62 22.22 13.28
N ASN A 669 26.93 23.33 12.61
CA ASN A 669 26.99 23.37 11.13
C ASN A 669 28.02 22.37 10.59
N ALA A 670 29.24 22.36 11.15
CA ALA A 670 30.28 21.41 10.76
C ALA A 670 29.88 19.93 10.99
N LEU A 671 29.15 19.64 12.08
CA LEU A 671 28.61 18.31 12.35
C LEU A 671 27.51 17.93 11.33
N ALA A 672 26.63 18.84 10.97
CA ALA A 672 25.59 18.63 9.97
C ALA A 672 26.20 18.35 8.58
N ASP A 673 27.17 19.17 8.15
CA ASP A 673 27.88 19.02 6.88
C ASP A 673 28.63 17.67 6.79
N ARG A 674 29.32 17.27 7.86
CA ARG A 674 30.02 15.97 7.96
C ARG A 674 29.12 14.78 7.62
N PHE A 675 27.82 14.85 7.95
CA PHE A 675 26.85 13.79 7.68
C PHE A 675 25.91 14.06 6.49
N LYS A 676 26.06 15.22 5.83
CA LYS A 676 25.15 15.75 4.81
C LYS A 676 23.70 15.83 5.30
N PHE A 677 23.54 16.25 6.56
CA PHE A 677 22.24 16.57 7.12
C PHE A 677 21.70 17.84 6.43
N PRO A 678 20.47 17.83 5.90
CA PRO A 678 19.91 18.96 5.15
C PRO A 678 19.39 20.05 6.11
N LEU A 679 20.32 20.61 6.89
CA LEU A 679 20.09 21.72 7.81
C LEU A 679 19.69 22.97 7.03
N SER A 680 18.63 23.64 7.49
CA SER A 680 18.17 24.90 6.92
C SER A 680 18.32 26.06 7.91
N GLU A 681 17.99 25.88 9.18
CA GLU A 681 18.17 26.88 10.26
C GLU A 681 18.31 26.17 11.62
N LEU A 682 18.94 26.86 12.58
CA LEU A 682 18.94 26.51 14.00
C LEU A 682 18.09 27.54 14.77
N TYR A 683 17.19 27.07 15.61
CA TYR A 683 16.35 27.91 16.47
C TYR A 683 16.57 27.61 17.95
N VAL A 684 16.45 28.66 18.77
CA VAL A 684 16.25 28.59 20.22
C VAL A 684 14.76 28.79 20.50
N ILE A 685 14.20 28.04 21.44
CA ILE A 685 12.81 28.14 21.89
C ILE A 685 12.72 28.64 23.34
N ASP A 686 11.77 29.53 23.65
CA ASP A 686 11.53 30.12 24.98
C ASP A 686 10.86 29.13 25.97
N GLY A 687 11.50 27.98 26.20
CA GLY A 687 11.01 26.93 27.11
C GLY A 687 10.96 27.35 28.58
N SER A 688 11.94 28.15 29.02
CA SER A 688 12.07 28.71 30.39
C SER A 688 10.79 29.37 30.90
N LYS A 689 10.08 30.07 30.02
CA LYS A 689 8.76 30.73 30.23
C LYS A 689 7.66 29.79 30.74
N ARG A 690 7.86 28.47 30.62
CA ARG A 690 6.85 27.45 30.89
C ARG A 690 7.33 26.40 31.87
N SER A 691 8.59 26.00 31.78
CA SER A 691 9.19 25.02 32.68
C SER A 691 10.71 25.20 32.73
N ALA A 692 11.31 24.84 33.87
CA ALA A 692 12.76 24.73 33.97
C ALA A 692 13.35 23.49 33.26
N HIS A 693 12.52 22.61 32.67
CA HIS A 693 12.96 21.43 31.93
C HIS A 693 13.70 21.78 30.63
N SER A 694 14.73 21.00 30.33
CA SER A 694 15.63 21.19 29.17
C SER A 694 15.47 20.06 28.14
N ASN A 695 15.55 20.39 26.84
CA ASN A 695 15.40 19.42 25.74
C ASN A 695 15.99 19.96 24.42
N ALA A 696 16.09 19.11 23.38
CA ALA A 696 16.36 19.48 21.99
C ALA A 696 15.59 18.55 21.05
N PHE A 697 15.30 18.98 19.80
CA PHE A 697 14.70 18.12 18.78
C PHE A 697 14.92 18.70 17.37
N PHE A 698 14.73 17.87 16.34
CA PHE A 698 14.68 18.33 14.94
C PHE A 698 13.28 18.17 14.32
N TYR A 699 12.93 19.07 13.40
CA TYR A 699 11.69 18.98 12.61
C TYR A 699 11.92 19.27 11.12
N GLY A 700 10.85 19.20 10.33
CA GLY A 700 10.85 19.56 8.92
C GLY A 700 10.98 18.37 7.96
N LEU A 701 10.81 18.66 6.67
CA LEU A 701 10.74 17.69 5.58
C LEU A 701 12.07 16.93 5.40
N PRO A 702 12.10 15.75 4.74
CA PRO A 702 13.32 14.97 4.56
C PRO A 702 14.48 15.72 3.87
N TRP A 703 14.19 16.77 3.11
CA TRP A 703 15.13 17.60 2.34
C TRP A 703 15.36 19.02 2.89
N LYS A 704 14.67 19.41 3.97
CA LYS A 704 14.88 20.68 4.69
C LYS A 704 14.50 20.49 6.16
N LYS A 705 15.51 20.52 7.04
CA LYS A 705 15.33 20.30 8.48
C LYS A 705 15.80 21.49 9.30
N HIS A 706 15.13 21.65 10.43
CA HIS A 706 15.43 22.69 11.42
C HIS A 706 15.75 22.00 12.75
N ILE A 707 16.73 22.52 13.46
CA ILE A 707 17.09 22.09 14.82
C ILE A 707 16.48 23.10 15.80
N VAL A 708 15.87 22.61 16.87
CA VAL A 708 15.34 23.43 17.97
C VAL A 708 16.02 23.02 19.27
N ILE A 709 16.63 23.98 19.93
CA ILE A 709 17.30 23.82 21.23
C ILE A 709 16.53 24.64 22.26
N TYR A 710 16.27 24.09 23.45
CA TYR A 710 15.63 24.88 24.51
C TYR A 710 16.65 25.86 25.11
N ASP A 711 16.20 27.08 25.40
CA ASP A 711 16.93 28.07 26.18
C ASP A 711 17.51 27.47 27.48
N THR A 712 16.68 26.74 28.24
CA THR A 712 17.06 26.03 29.47
C THR A 712 18.12 24.93 29.29
N LEU A 713 18.41 24.50 28.06
CA LEU A 713 19.53 23.59 27.77
C LEU A 713 20.82 24.39 27.51
N LEU A 714 20.74 25.49 26.77
CA LEU A 714 21.88 26.36 26.49
C LEU A 714 22.40 27.08 27.75
N GLU A 715 21.50 27.44 28.67
CA GLU A 715 21.84 28.02 29.98
C GLU A 715 22.65 27.09 30.90
N LYS A 716 22.59 25.76 30.70
CA LYS A 716 22.96 24.76 31.72
C LYS A 716 23.83 23.60 31.21
N SER A 717 24.27 23.67 29.96
CA SER A 717 25.16 22.69 29.32
C SER A 717 26.23 23.39 28.49
N GLU A 718 27.42 22.83 28.49
CA GLU A 718 28.58 23.35 27.76
C GLU A 718 28.45 23.09 26.25
N THR A 719 29.13 23.88 25.42
CA THR A 719 29.05 23.81 23.95
C THR A 719 29.19 22.38 23.40
N ASP A 720 30.11 21.59 23.95
CA ASP A 720 30.38 20.23 23.49
C ASP A 720 29.42 19.18 24.07
N GLU A 721 28.77 19.46 25.20
CA GLU A 721 27.66 18.65 25.73
C GLU A 721 26.40 18.82 24.86
N VAL A 722 26.09 20.06 24.45
CA VAL A 722 25.00 20.35 23.51
C VAL A 722 25.31 19.72 22.15
N LEU A 723 26.57 19.76 21.69
CA LEU A 723 27.00 19.09 20.47
C LEU A 723 26.84 17.56 20.55
N ALA A 724 27.10 16.96 21.72
CA ALA A 724 26.91 15.52 21.95
C ALA A 724 25.43 15.11 21.98
N ILE A 725 24.54 15.92 22.57
CA ILE A 725 23.08 15.73 22.47
C ILE A 725 22.64 15.81 21.00
N LEU A 726 23.12 16.80 20.25
CA LEU A 726 22.80 16.95 18.82
C LEU A 726 23.40 15.83 17.95
N ALA A 727 24.49 15.19 18.38
CA ALA A 727 25.01 13.98 17.75
C ALA A 727 24.09 12.76 17.97
N HIS A 728 23.51 12.60 19.15
CA HIS A 728 22.49 11.57 19.43
C HIS A 728 21.23 11.78 18.57
N GLU A 729 20.68 13.00 18.55
CA GLU A 729 19.56 13.40 17.68
C GLU A 729 19.85 13.13 16.19
N LEU A 730 21.06 13.46 15.73
CA LEU A 730 21.49 13.19 14.36
C LEU A 730 21.57 11.67 14.08
N GLY A 731 21.85 10.85 15.10
CA GLY A 731 21.78 9.38 15.03
C GLY A 731 20.37 8.87 14.72
N HIS A 732 19.34 9.40 15.40
CA HIS A 732 17.94 9.07 15.09
C HIS A 732 17.58 9.35 13.62
N TRP A 733 18.03 10.49 13.09
CA TRP A 733 17.85 10.80 11.66
C TRP A 733 18.66 9.86 10.77
N LYS A 734 19.95 9.66 11.07
CA LYS A 734 20.89 8.91 10.22
C LYS A 734 20.50 7.45 10.05
N LEU A 735 19.95 6.84 11.10
CA LEU A 735 19.45 5.47 11.12
C LEU A 735 17.98 5.37 10.66
N GLY A 736 17.30 6.51 10.49
CA GLY A 736 15.95 6.61 9.95
C GLY A 736 14.85 6.24 10.94
N HIS A 737 15.06 6.41 12.24
CA HIS A 737 14.12 6.00 13.29
C HIS A 737 12.74 6.64 13.12
N THR A 738 12.69 7.96 12.85
CA THR A 738 11.44 8.69 12.55
C THR A 738 10.70 8.10 11.35
N THR A 739 11.42 7.69 10.31
CA THR A 739 10.83 7.09 9.09
C THR A 739 10.29 5.68 9.35
N ARG A 740 11.01 4.87 10.15
CA ARG A 740 10.55 3.53 10.58
C ARG A 740 9.29 3.66 11.44
N LEU A 741 9.30 4.56 12.43
CA LEU A 741 8.16 4.80 13.33
C LEU A 741 6.96 5.36 12.57
N PHE A 742 7.16 6.26 11.61
CA PHE A 742 6.10 6.71 10.71
C PHE A 742 5.49 5.53 9.93
N GLY A 743 6.31 4.68 9.31
CA GLY A 743 5.84 3.48 8.61
C GLY A 743 5.04 2.52 9.52
N ILE A 744 5.51 2.29 10.75
CA ILE A 744 4.79 1.48 11.76
C ILE A 744 3.45 2.14 12.12
N SER A 745 3.41 3.48 12.29
CA SER A 745 2.16 4.19 12.54
C SER A 745 1.16 4.07 11.37
N GLN A 746 1.64 4.01 10.11
CA GLN A 746 0.76 3.80 8.96
C GLN A 746 0.17 2.38 8.93
N VAL A 747 0.93 1.37 9.34
CA VAL A 747 0.44 -0.02 9.48
C VAL A 747 -0.59 -0.10 10.61
N ASN A 748 -0.33 0.54 11.76
CA ASN A 748 -1.28 0.59 12.86
C ASN A 748 -2.58 1.32 12.47
N LEU A 749 -2.47 2.46 11.81
CA LEU A 749 -3.62 3.24 11.33
C LEU A 749 -4.50 2.44 10.35
N LEU A 750 -3.87 1.69 9.43
CA LEU A 750 -4.58 0.79 8.51
C LEU A 750 -5.26 -0.37 9.26
N TYR A 751 -4.59 -0.91 10.29
CA TYR A 751 -5.13 -1.97 11.14
C TYR A 751 -6.34 -1.50 11.97
N ILE A 752 -6.24 -0.35 12.61
CA ILE A 752 -7.34 0.29 13.37
C ILE A 752 -8.55 0.55 12.47
N PHE A 753 -8.37 1.13 11.27
CA PHE A 753 -9.50 1.33 10.35
C PHE A 753 -10.05 0.01 9.77
N SER A 754 -9.20 -1.00 9.58
CA SER A 754 -9.64 -2.36 9.18
C SER A 754 -10.50 -3.01 10.25
N LEU A 755 -10.13 -2.88 11.53
CA LEU A 755 -10.97 -3.31 12.66
C LEU A 755 -12.24 -2.46 12.78
N PHE A 756 -12.18 -1.14 12.62
CA PHE A 756 -13.35 -0.27 12.70
C PHE A 756 -14.45 -0.66 11.70
N SER A 757 -14.08 -1.17 10.51
CA SER A 757 -15.03 -1.70 9.51
C SER A 757 -15.90 -2.87 10.02
N VAL A 758 -15.47 -3.56 11.08
CA VAL A 758 -16.21 -4.65 11.76
C VAL A 758 -17.24 -4.09 12.74
N PHE A 759 -16.93 -2.97 13.40
CA PHE A 759 -17.73 -2.40 14.49
C PHE A 759 -18.69 -1.30 14.06
N ILE A 760 -18.39 -0.56 12.99
CA ILE A 760 -19.17 0.61 12.53
C ILE A 760 -20.68 0.33 12.35
N ASN A 761 -21.05 -0.89 11.97
CA ASN A 761 -22.43 -1.34 11.75
C ASN A 761 -22.99 -2.27 12.85
N ASN A 762 -22.26 -2.50 13.95
CA ASN A 762 -22.62 -3.46 14.99
C ASN A 762 -23.77 -2.92 15.87
N LYS A 763 -25.00 -3.37 15.64
CA LYS A 763 -26.20 -2.84 16.31
C LYS A 763 -26.20 -3.07 17.81
N SER A 764 -25.70 -4.23 18.26
CA SER A 764 -25.64 -4.59 19.68
C SER A 764 -24.72 -3.66 20.49
N LEU A 765 -23.66 -3.12 19.87
CA LEU A 765 -22.77 -2.14 20.50
C LEU A 765 -23.51 -0.81 20.75
N TYR A 766 -24.06 -0.18 19.71
CA TYR A 766 -24.80 1.09 19.85
C TYR A 766 -25.98 0.95 20.82
N ALA A 767 -26.79 -0.11 20.67
CA ALA A 767 -27.94 -0.37 21.54
C ALA A 767 -27.54 -0.57 23.02
N SER A 768 -26.35 -1.08 23.31
CA SER A 768 -25.86 -1.21 24.69
C SER A 768 -25.61 0.14 25.37
N PHE A 769 -25.29 1.19 24.60
CA PHE A 769 -25.03 2.56 25.06
C PHE A 769 -26.21 3.52 24.76
N GLY A 770 -27.43 3.00 24.65
CA GLY A 770 -28.66 3.78 24.48
C GLY A 770 -28.96 4.28 23.06
N PHE A 771 -28.09 3.97 22.09
CA PHE A 771 -28.26 4.34 20.69
C PHE A 771 -29.08 3.26 19.95
N HIS A 772 -30.40 3.28 20.13
CA HIS A 772 -31.30 2.25 19.56
C HIS A 772 -31.76 2.56 18.13
N SER A 773 -32.11 3.81 17.84
CA SER A 773 -32.73 4.22 16.55
C SER A 773 -31.76 4.87 15.57
N VAL A 774 -30.64 5.40 16.05
CA VAL A 774 -29.62 6.10 15.25
C VAL A 774 -28.24 5.54 15.57
N HIS A 775 -27.37 5.44 14.56
CA HIS A 775 -26.04 4.84 14.67
C HIS A 775 -24.98 5.83 14.13
N PRO A 776 -24.68 6.94 14.84
CA PRO A 776 -23.82 7.99 14.30
C PRO A 776 -22.37 7.52 14.22
N ILE A 777 -21.71 7.73 13.08
CA ILE A 777 -20.40 7.14 12.78
C ILE A 777 -19.35 7.54 13.84
N VAL A 778 -19.43 8.77 14.35
CA VAL A 778 -18.52 9.28 15.39
C VAL A 778 -18.69 8.61 16.76
N ILE A 779 -19.93 8.25 17.12
CA ILE A 779 -20.23 7.50 18.35
C ILE A 779 -19.68 6.07 18.23
N GLY A 780 -19.89 5.44 17.07
CA GLY A 780 -19.32 4.14 16.76
C GLY A 780 -17.79 4.12 16.89
N PHE A 781 -17.11 5.18 16.44
CA PHE A 781 -15.66 5.31 16.54
C PHE A 781 -15.16 5.45 17.99
N ILE A 782 -15.86 6.23 18.83
CA ILE A 782 -15.54 6.37 20.26
C ILE A 782 -15.70 5.03 20.98
N LEU A 783 -16.87 4.39 20.87
CA LEU A 783 -17.15 3.10 21.52
C LEU A 783 -16.23 1.97 21.03
N PHE A 784 -15.80 2.04 19.76
CA PHE A 784 -14.79 1.16 19.19
C PHE A 784 -13.40 1.38 19.79
N SER A 785 -12.99 2.64 20.00
CA SER A 785 -11.71 2.98 20.65
C SER A 785 -11.67 2.44 22.08
N ASP A 786 -12.75 2.63 22.85
CA ASP A 786 -12.86 2.12 24.22
C ASP A 786 -12.82 0.58 24.27
N ALA A 787 -13.36 -0.09 23.23
CA ALA A 787 -13.32 -1.55 23.11
C ALA A 787 -11.93 -2.11 22.74
N LEU A 788 -11.01 -1.28 22.21
CA LEU A 788 -9.65 -1.68 21.86
C LEU A 788 -8.59 -1.37 22.92
N SER A 789 -8.90 -0.68 24.03
CA SER A 789 -7.89 -0.27 25.03
C SER A 789 -6.89 -1.37 25.46
N PRO A 790 -7.29 -2.64 25.70
CA PRO A 790 -6.34 -3.70 26.05
C PRO A 790 -5.33 -4.04 24.94
N MET A 791 -5.71 -3.85 23.68
CA MET A 791 -4.85 -4.04 22.50
C MET A 791 -3.83 -2.89 22.40
N ASP A 792 -4.25 -1.67 22.70
CA ASP A 792 -3.37 -0.50 22.74
C ASP A 792 -2.30 -0.63 23.83
N THR A 793 -2.59 -1.21 25.00
CA THR A 793 -1.55 -1.45 26.04
C THR A 793 -0.45 -2.40 25.56
N LEU A 794 -0.80 -3.44 24.78
CA LEU A 794 0.17 -4.37 24.19
C LEU A 794 1.00 -3.70 23.08
N LEU A 795 0.36 -2.86 22.26
CA LEU A 795 1.04 -2.07 21.24
C LEU A 795 1.99 -1.04 21.86
N GLN A 796 1.58 -0.36 22.93
CA GLN A 796 2.39 0.60 23.68
C GLN A 796 3.65 -0.06 24.26
N LEU A 797 3.54 -1.24 24.87
CA LEU A 797 4.68 -2.04 25.35
C LEU A 797 5.66 -2.38 24.22
N ALA A 798 5.15 -2.75 23.04
CA ALA A 798 5.97 -3.05 21.87
C ALA A 798 6.67 -1.79 21.30
N LEU A 799 5.94 -0.67 21.18
CA LEU A 799 6.46 0.61 20.69
C LEU A 799 7.50 1.21 21.65
N ASN A 800 7.27 1.17 22.97
CA ASN A 800 8.24 1.65 23.96
C ASN A 800 9.49 0.75 24.00
N THR A 801 9.35 -0.55 23.78
CA THR A 801 10.51 -1.45 23.65
C THR A 801 11.31 -1.20 22.36
N LEU A 802 10.65 -0.85 21.25
CA LEU A 802 11.34 -0.40 20.02
C LEU A 802 12.00 0.98 20.20
N SER A 803 11.33 1.92 20.87
CA SER A 803 11.87 3.24 21.21
C SER A 803 13.15 3.12 22.03
N ARG A 804 13.14 2.33 23.10
CA ARG A 804 14.32 2.07 23.92
C ARG A 804 15.49 1.47 23.13
N LYS A 805 15.22 0.66 22.10
CA LYS A 805 16.26 0.17 21.17
C LYS A 805 16.82 1.30 20.29
N HIS A 806 15.96 2.18 19.78
CA HIS A 806 16.35 3.33 18.97
C HIS A 806 17.18 4.38 19.73
N GLU A 807 17.05 4.45 21.06
CA GLU A 807 17.91 5.25 21.94
C GLU A 807 19.33 4.67 22.01
N PHE A 808 19.48 3.37 22.32
CA PHE A 808 20.79 2.72 22.34
C PHE A 808 21.47 2.75 20.96
N GLU A 809 20.70 2.59 19.88
CA GLU A 809 21.20 2.73 18.50
C GLU A 809 21.71 4.16 18.19
N ALA A 810 21.21 5.19 18.88
CA ALA A 810 21.66 6.58 18.73
C ALA A 810 22.78 6.98 19.71
N ASP A 811 22.81 6.40 20.91
CA ASP A 811 23.96 6.49 21.84
C ASP A 811 25.22 5.86 21.21
N ASP A 812 25.09 4.68 20.59
CA ASP A 812 26.18 4.02 19.85
C ASP A 812 26.64 4.86 18.64
N PHE A 813 25.72 5.52 17.93
CA PHE A 813 26.07 6.45 16.86
C PHE A 813 26.91 7.64 17.38
N ALA A 814 26.50 8.27 18.49
CA ALA A 814 27.23 9.39 19.10
C ALA A 814 28.59 8.95 19.67
N LEU A 815 28.67 7.77 20.29
CA LEU A 815 29.90 7.12 20.72
C LEU A 815 30.86 6.91 19.53
N GLY A 816 30.36 6.45 18.39
CA GLY A 816 31.10 6.31 17.14
C GLY A 816 31.61 7.63 16.52
N LEU A 817 31.19 8.79 17.04
CA LEU A 817 31.75 10.10 16.67
C LEU A 817 32.82 10.61 17.64
N GLY A 818 32.97 9.95 18.80
CA GLY A 818 33.92 10.30 19.87
C GLY A 818 33.29 10.87 21.15
N PHE A 819 31.99 11.18 21.15
CA PHE A 819 31.32 11.94 22.23
C PHE A 819 31.02 11.14 23.52
N LYS A 820 31.89 10.19 23.91
CA LYS A 820 31.66 9.27 25.05
C LYS A 820 31.49 10.03 26.37
N SER A 821 32.34 11.01 26.62
CA SER A 821 32.42 11.73 27.90
C SER A 821 31.38 12.86 27.96
N GLU A 822 31.21 13.53 26.85
CA GLU A 822 30.35 14.70 26.64
C GLU A 822 28.89 14.26 26.73
N LEU A 823 28.49 13.18 26.04
CA LEU A 823 27.14 12.63 26.13
C LEU A 823 26.83 12.07 27.52
N SER A 824 27.77 11.36 28.14
CA SER A 824 27.60 10.82 29.50
C SER A 824 27.38 11.95 30.51
N THR A 825 28.19 13.00 30.45
CA THR A 825 28.07 14.16 31.35
C THR A 825 26.78 14.95 31.08
N ALA A 826 26.42 15.14 29.81
CA ALA A 826 25.16 15.79 29.41
C ALA A 826 23.93 15.03 29.94
N LEU A 827 23.88 13.70 29.79
CA LEU A 827 22.79 12.86 30.29
C LEU A 827 22.67 12.91 31.82
N ILE A 828 23.80 12.95 32.54
CA ILE A 828 23.85 13.12 34.00
C ILE A 828 23.36 14.51 34.42
N LYS A 829 23.87 15.59 33.82
CA LYS A 829 23.41 16.97 34.07
C LYS A 829 21.92 17.10 33.82
N LEU A 830 21.41 16.57 32.71
CA LEU A 830 19.99 16.61 32.35
C LEU A 830 19.12 15.86 33.38
N HIS A 831 19.56 14.71 33.89
CA HIS A 831 18.85 13.98 34.95
C HIS A 831 18.89 14.70 36.30
N LYS A 832 20.02 15.33 36.66
CA LYS A 832 20.15 16.18 37.86
C LYS A 832 19.17 17.35 37.79
N GLN A 833 19.13 18.05 36.65
CA GLN A 833 18.30 19.24 36.44
C GLN A 833 16.80 18.94 36.38
N ASN A 834 16.39 17.87 35.68
CA ASN A 834 14.99 17.46 35.57
C ASN A 834 14.45 16.71 36.80
N LEU A 835 15.28 16.52 37.85
CA LEU A 835 15.01 15.65 39.01
C LEU A 835 14.46 14.27 38.59
N SER A 836 15.01 13.71 37.52
CA SER A 836 14.55 12.45 36.92
C SER A 836 14.59 11.28 37.90
N THR A 837 13.75 10.28 37.65
CA THR A 837 13.73 9.03 38.43
C THR A 837 15.04 8.27 38.25
N MET A 838 15.83 8.16 39.32
CA MET A 838 17.20 7.63 39.28
C MET A 838 17.29 6.10 39.28
N ASP A 839 16.20 5.41 39.66
CA ASP A 839 16.07 3.95 39.64
C ASP A 839 14.59 3.55 39.50
N ALA A 840 14.30 2.38 38.92
CA ALA A 840 12.93 1.98 38.61
C ALA A 840 12.67 0.48 38.55
N ASP A 841 11.40 0.12 38.65
CA ASP A 841 10.94 -1.24 38.46
C ASP A 841 10.95 -1.60 36.97
N TRP A 842 11.62 -2.69 36.62
CA TRP A 842 11.78 -3.15 35.23
C TRP A 842 10.45 -3.30 34.46
N MET A 843 9.35 -3.59 35.16
CA MET A 843 8.01 -3.76 34.58
C MET A 843 7.34 -2.41 34.35
N TYR A 844 7.38 -1.51 35.34
CA TYR A 844 6.95 -0.11 35.19
C TYR A 844 7.72 0.59 34.06
N ALA A 845 9.05 0.48 34.07
CA ALA A 845 9.94 1.00 33.05
C ALA A 845 9.58 0.49 31.65
N SER A 846 9.38 -0.82 31.51
CA SER A 846 9.11 -1.42 30.19
C SER A 846 7.75 -1.04 29.61
N TYR A 847 6.76 -0.78 30.45
CA TYR A 847 5.45 -0.32 30.00
C TYR A 847 5.42 1.19 29.72
N HIS A 848 5.94 2.03 30.64
CA HIS A 848 5.77 3.48 30.57
C HIS A 848 6.90 4.24 29.86
N TYR A 849 8.15 3.78 29.87
CA TYR A 849 9.30 4.60 29.42
C TYR A 849 9.68 4.31 27.97
N SER A 850 9.67 5.36 27.15
CA SER A 850 10.19 5.38 25.77
C SER A 850 11.73 5.40 25.70
N HIS A 851 12.39 5.85 26.77
CA HIS A 851 13.85 5.94 26.91
C HIS A 851 14.37 4.94 27.95
N PRO A 852 15.54 4.30 27.75
CA PRO A 852 16.19 3.50 28.79
C PRO A 852 16.65 4.39 29.96
N HIS A 853 16.89 3.78 31.12
CA HIS A 853 17.36 4.51 32.30
C HIS A 853 18.76 5.08 32.10
N LEU A 854 19.08 6.17 32.81
CA LEU A 854 20.43 6.72 32.86
C LEU A 854 21.47 5.65 33.23
N SER A 855 21.17 4.78 34.19
CA SER A 855 22.02 3.66 34.60
C SER A 855 22.24 2.62 33.49
N GLU A 856 21.25 2.41 32.61
CA GLU A 856 21.37 1.52 31.44
C GLU A 856 22.15 2.20 30.31
N ARG A 857 21.87 3.48 30.03
CA ARG A 857 22.56 4.28 28.98
C ARG A 857 24.04 4.49 29.33
N LEU A 858 24.37 4.91 30.55
CA LEU A 858 25.76 5.06 31.00
C LEU A 858 26.52 3.72 30.97
N LYS A 859 25.84 2.60 31.23
CA LYS A 859 26.44 1.26 31.11
C LYS A 859 26.65 0.86 29.65
N ALA A 860 25.73 1.20 28.74
CA ALA A 860 25.90 0.97 27.30
C ALA A 860 27.01 1.87 26.71
N LEU A 861 27.14 3.09 27.23
CA LEU A 861 28.23 4.04 26.94
C LEU A 861 29.54 3.70 27.67
N ASP A 862 29.63 2.58 28.41
CA ASP A 862 30.85 2.15 29.11
C ASP A 862 31.47 3.26 30.00
N TRP A 863 30.62 4.01 30.72
CA TRP A 863 31.03 5.15 31.53
C TRP A 863 31.43 4.75 32.96
N GLU A 864 32.70 4.94 33.30
CA GLU A 864 33.18 4.89 34.68
C GLU A 864 33.43 6.30 35.23
N SER A 865 32.81 6.63 36.36
CA SER A 865 32.99 7.93 37.00
C SER A 865 34.39 8.06 37.62
N ASN A 866 35.17 9.00 37.10
CA ASN A 866 36.49 9.42 37.58
C ASN A 866 36.42 10.41 38.76
N ARG A 867 35.24 10.89 39.15
CA ARG A 867 35.09 11.85 40.25
C ARG A 867 35.21 11.16 41.61
N LYS A 868 35.92 11.80 42.53
CA LYS A 868 35.82 11.52 43.98
C LYS A 868 34.54 12.17 44.49
N VAL A 869 33.90 11.54 45.48
CA VAL A 869 32.75 12.12 46.17
C VAL A 869 33.24 13.29 47.03
N VAL A 870 33.10 14.51 46.50
CA VAL A 870 33.20 15.74 47.28
C VAL A 870 31.78 16.15 47.64
N ALA A 871 31.53 16.37 48.93
CA ALA A 871 30.28 16.95 49.40
C ALA A 871 30.44 18.49 49.39
N GLU A 872 30.25 19.10 48.21
CA GLU A 872 30.18 20.56 48.09
C GLU A 872 28.77 21.05 48.46
N GLU A 873 28.72 22.27 48.98
CA GLU A 873 27.53 22.86 49.62
C GLU A 873 26.51 23.36 48.59
N ASP A 874 25.33 23.78 49.07
CA ASP A 874 24.10 23.94 48.28
C ASP A 874 24.26 24.67 46.92
N ASP A 875 24.18 23.88 45.84
CA ASP A 875 23.49 24.29 44.61
C ASP A 875 22.05 24.70 45.00
N GLU A 876 21.82 25.99 45.27
CA GLU A 876 20.47 26.56 45.18
C GLU A 876 19.90 26.21 43.79
N VAL A 877 18.61 25.90 43.73
CA VAL A 877 17.92 25.80 42.44
C VAL A 877 17.92 27.19 41.83
N VAL A 878 18.87 27.44 40.91
CA VAL A 878 19.16 28.76 40.34
C VAL A 878 17.85 29.42 39.90
N LYS A 879 17.48 30.48 40.61
CA LYS A 879 16.35 31.34 40.28
C LYS A 879 16.71 32.02 38.97
N ALA A 880 16.12 31.59 37.85
CA ALA A 880 16.32 32.18 36.54
C ALA A 880 16.13 33.71 36.64
N SER A 881 17.22 34.45 36.49
CA SER A 881 17.29 35.87 36.79
C SER A 881 16.74 36.69 35.63
N GLY A 882 15.49 37.12 35.76
CA GLY A 882 14.77 37.88 34.73
C GLY A 882 13.58 38.62 35.33
N ARG A 883 13.81 39.39 36.39
CA ARG A 883 12.76 40.21 37.02
C ARG A 883 13.27 41.49 37.68
N GLU A 884 14.20 42.16 37.02
CA GLU A 884 14.32 43.62 37.07
C GLU A 884 14.29 44.11 35.62
N GLU A 885 13.80 45.34 35.42
CA GLU A 885 13.42 45.97 34.14
C GLU A 885 12.13 45.43 33.45
N LEU A 886 11.16 46.35 33.31
CA LEU A 886 9.85 46.29 32.61
C LEU A 886 8.76 45.36 33.20
#